data_AF-A0A318SM33-F1
#
_entry.id   AF-A0A318SM33-F1
#
_cell.length_a   1.000
_cell.length_b   1.000
_cell.length_c   1.000
_cell.angle_alpha   90.00
_cell.angle_beta   90.00
_cell.angle_gamma   90.00
#
_symmetry.space_group_name_H-M   'P 1'
#
loop_
_entity.id
_entity.type
_entity.pdbx_description
1 polymer ?
#
loop_
_entity_poly.entity_id
_entity_poly.type
_entity_poly.pdbx_seq_one_letter_code
_entity_poly.pdbx_strand_id
1 'polypeptide(L)'
;MHTNRSARSFRLSLGLSIVTLALAACGVTPTPVTPQTQPALPEESSTESASAAWTLDTSNLLTAQGFVAGDNVLSGQTPVSATNGYGPFEKDMSNGGANAADGAVITLRGVKYTKGLGVHANSSLTYNLGGRCTSFTATVGVDDEVRGRGSVAFQVFADGVKLFDSGLVTGSSAVRNVNVNVAGKNELKLVVTDGGNGMDYDHADWANAMVRGCVTDAFLSDVSPVATTNGWGPVERDMSNGEQAAGDGTPISIRGAKYAKGIGTHANSSVTYNLGGKYASFTASLGVDDDVSGRGSVTFQVFADGVKLFDSGLVTGASPVMPVSLNIAGKNELKLVVTNGGDNLDYDHADWANAKVSSAAPTTVTPSPTPAPAPAPAPAPAPAPAPTPSPSIVYSAPIVISKGGTYSGNWESLDPSVPAVSIKTSEPVIIENSNIRGRGDLINGWYGRVTVRNVNGYGLNPNRSGWTTGRFLSLEEFYSVRVENSYMEGTTGMYFRKYIGSPAAGETVQIMRNRAKNIDGRTSNGVGGYDGNAYSRQFVQFNAVQQLPNAEIAWNEVVNEPNKSFVEDNISMYVSSGTATSPILIHDNYIQGGYPVQAATGGYSGGGIMVGDGITSDPLGNGYVNVYNNQVVSTTNYGLAIAGGIGSKVYNNRVLSSGLLPDGTKINAQNVGMYVWDMSGAAKLTPSTFGANVMQNNVSGWVKWNTDGTSFNNAWWMPDCGIGGGSCTGNTVLGAITLSTESQEFQTWQGKLASNNVKVGP
;
A
#
# COMPACT_ATOMS: atom_id res chain seq x y z
N MET A 1 56.32 23.78 -22.19
CA MET A 1 57.74 23.60 -21.83
C MET A 1 58.02 24.30 -20.49
N HIS A 2 58.70 23.58 -19.59
CA HIS A 2 59.31 23.86 -18.27
C HIS A 2 59.84 25.29 -17.95
N THR A 3 60.10 25.80 -16.71
CA THR A 3 60.06 25.37 -15.28
C THR A 3 60.53 26.52 -14.33
N ASN A 4 60.13 26.47 -13.03
CA ASN A 4 60.87 26.79 -11.75
C ASN A 4 61.33 28.26 -11.44
N ARG A 5 61.48 28.78 -10.19
CA ARG A 5 61.16 28.49 -8.75
C ARG A 5 61.70 29.68 -7.88
N SER A 6 61.14 29.92 -6.66
CA SER A 6 61.82 30.36 -5.39
C SER A 6 62.36 31.83 -5.25
N ALA A 7 62.44 32.55 -4.10
CA ALA A 7 61.97 32.52 -2.69
C ALA A 7 62.43 33.82 -1.93
N ARG A 8 61.74 34.19 -0.81
CA ARG A 8 62.16 34.88 0.49
C ARG A 8 63.02 36.19 0.43
N SER A 9 63.07 37.16 1.38
CA SER A 9 62.71 37.42 2.80
C SER A 9 63.13 38.87 3.17
N PHE A 10 62.66 39.51 4.28
CA PHE A 10 63.47 40.34 5.23
C PHE A 10 62.64 40.90 6.44
N ARG A 11 63.33 41.13 7.59
CA ARG A 11 62.85 41.64 8.91
C ARG A 11 63.40 43.06 9.20
N LEU A 12 62.80 43.85 10.12
CA LEU A 12 63.53 44.69 11.11
C LEU A 12 62.69 45.17 12.32
N SER A 13 63.40 45.45 13.43
CA SER A 13 63.12 45.80 14.86
C SER A 13 62.66 47.27 15.13
N LEU A 14 61.76 47.59 16.07
CA LEU A 14 61.80 47.77 17.56
C LEU A 14 62.15 49.21 18.06
N GLY A 15 61.35 49.75 19.00
CA GLY A 15 61.65 50.95 19.81
C GLY A 15 60.46 51.43 20.68
N LEU A 16 60.62 51.43 22.01
CA LEU A 16 59.61 51.63 23.07
C LEU A 16 59.94 52.86 23.94
N SER A 17 58.95 53.59 24.48
CA SER A 17 59.07 54.37 25.74
C SER A 17 57.70 54.67 26.38
N ILE A 18 57.68 54.68 27.71
CA ILE A 18 56.54 54.58 28.67
C ILE A 18 56.33 55.91 29.40
N VAL A 19 55.07 56.31 29.70
CA VAL A 19 54.64 56.99 30.96
C VAL A 19 53.15 56.69 31.23
N THR A 20 52.82 56.39 32.50
CA THR A 20 51.51 55.97 33.06
C THR A 20 50.81 57.10 33.83
N LEU A 21 49.46 57.15 33.82
CA LEU A 21 48.61 57.51 34.99
C LEU A 21 47.15 57.02 34.81
N ALA A 22 46.53 56.59 35.91
CA ALA A 22 45.21 55.93 36.08
C ALA A 22 43.98 56.83 35.80
N LEU A 23 42.70 56.42 35.67
CA LEU A 23 41.89 55.45 36.45
C LEU A 23 40.53 55.14 35.73
N ALA A 24 40.01 53.93 35.94
CA ALA A 24 38.60 53.45 35.92
C ALA A 24 37.71 53.53 34.66
N ALA A 25 37.40 52.37 34.06
CA ALA A 25 36.09 51.70 34.10
C ALA A 25 36.08 50.46 33.19
N CYS A 26 35.31 49.45 33.58
CA CYS A 26 35.37 48.05 33.16
C CYS A 26 35.12 47.76 31.66
N GLY A 27 36.14 47.23 31.01
CA GLY A 27 36.14 46.25 29.90
C GLY A 27 37.43 45.43 30.11
N VAL A 28 37.65 44.20 29.66
CA VAL A 28 37.32 43.57 28.40
C VAL A 28 37.74 42.08 28.52
N THR A 29 37.19 41.24 27.64
CA THR A 29 37.79 40.03 27.00
C THR A 29 39.13 39.47 27.52
N PRO A 30 39.24 38.15 27.76
CA PRO A 30 40.52 37.47 27.90
C PRO A 30 40.96 36.73 26.63
N THR A 31 42.23 36.88 26.28
CA THR A 31 43.11 35.82 25.74
C THR A 31 44.54 36.13 26.24
N PRO A 32 45.52 35.22 26.19
CA PRO A 32 45.51 33.76 26.39
C PRO A 32 46.57 33.32 27.44
N VAL A 33 46.40 32.17 28.09
CA VAL A 33 47.48 31.53 28.89
C VAL A 33 47.56 30.04 28.59
N THR A 34 48.81 29.61 28.37
CA THR A 34 49.38 28.28 28.15
C THR A 34 48.89 27.23 29.17
N PRO A 35 48.77 25.94 28.79
CA PRO A 35 48.12 24.95 29.63
C PRO A 35 49.01 24.53 30.80
N GLN A 36 48.54 24.74 32.02
CA GLN A 36 48.99 23.99 33.18
C GLN A 36 47.99 22.87 33.48
N THR A 37 48.55 21.67 33.60
CA THR A 37 47.95 20.38 33.93
C THR A 37 47.12 20.42 35.22
N GLN A 38 45.85 20.05 35.12
CA GLN A 38 45.03 19.53 36.24
C GLN A 38 44.87 18.00 36.10
N PRO A 39 44.66 17.28 37.21
CA PRO A 39 45.09 15.89 37.37
C PRO A 39 44.24 14.92 36.56
N ALA A 40 44.89 13.83 36.13
CA ALA A 40 44.21 12.65 35.64
C ALA A 40 43.21 12.14 36.69
N LEU A 41 41.96 12.02 36.29
CA LEU A 41 41.05 11.04 36.89
C LEU A 41 41.64 9.65 36.59
N PRO A 42 41.51 8.66 37.48
CA PRO A 42 42.16 7.38 37.30
C PRO A 42 41.70 6.75 35.98
N GLU A 43 42.63 6.36 35.12
CA GLU A 43 42.34 5.30 34.15
C GLU A 43 42.09 4.04 34.97
N GLU A 44 40.83 3.70 35.22
CA GLU A 44 40.52 2.31 35.48
C GLU A 44 40.75 1.56 34.17
N SER A 45 41.82 0.78 34.12
CA SER A 45 41.94 -0.31 33.16
C SER A 45 40.96 -1.42 33.57
N SER A 46 39.66 -1.20 33.39
CA SER A 46 38.68 -2.27 33.42
C SER A 46 38.49 -2.72 31.98
N THR A 47 39.10 -3.84 31.61
CA THR A 47 38.63 -4.59 30.43
C THR A 47 37.15 -4.92 30.68
N GLU A 48 36.25 -4.45 29.82
CA GLU A 48 34.82 -4.72 29.89
C GLU A 48 34.60 -6.21 29.58
N SER A 49 34.67 -7.04 30.62
CA SER A 49 34.59 -8.49 30.46
C SER A 49 33.13 -8.95 30.42
N ALA A 50 32.85 -9.98 29.62
CA ALA A 50 31.54 -10.65 29.54
C ALA A 50 31.00 -11.20 30.88
N SER A 51 31.78 -11.14 31.98
CA SER A 51 31.34 -11.53 33.32
C SER A 51 30.41 -10.53 34.01
N ALA A 52 30.23 -9.32 33.44
CA ALA A 52 29.30 -8.29 33.91
C ALA A 52 27.97 -8.25 33.13
N ALA A 53 27.63 -9.33 32.41
CA ALA A 53 26.40 -9.44 31.65
C ALA A 53 25.16 -9.43 32.56
N TRP A 54 24.15 -8.65 32.17
CA TRP A 54 22.90 -8.49 32.90
C TRP A 54 21.75 -9.20 32.20
N THR A 55 20.84 -9.79 32.98
CA THR A 55 19.64 -10.48 32.46
C THR A 55 18.39 -10.12 33.27
N LEU A 56 17.26 -10.03 32.57
CA LEU A 56 15.91 -9.95 33.12
C LEU A 56 15.04 -10.96 32.37
N ASP A 57 14.37 -11.83 33.11
CA ASP A 57 13.35 -12.74 32.58
C ASP A 57 12.08 -12.59 33.42
N THR A 58 11.01 -12.13 32.77
CA THR A 58 9.69 -11.95 33.39
C THR A 58 8.64 -12.89 32.78
N SER A 59 9.06 -13.90 32.02
CA SER A 59 8.19 -14.86 31.31
C SER A 59 7.17 -15.58 32.21
N ASN A 60 7.41 -15.64 33.53
CA ASN A 60 6.51 -16.21 34.54
C ASN A 60 5.49 -15.22 35.14
N LEU A 61 5.47 -13.95 34.72
CA LEU A 61 4.44 -12.98 35.12
C LEU A 61 3.37 -12.88 34.02
N LEU A 62 2.24 -13.57 34.23
CA LEU A 62 1.06 -13.63 33.36
C LEU A 62 0.28 -12.29 33.29
N THR A 63 0.95 -11.20 32.93
CA THR A 63 0.28 -10.00 32.44
C THR A 63 0.80 -9.67 31.06
N ALA A 64 -0.06 -9.81 30.05
CA ALA A 64 0.18 -9.25 28.72
C ALA A 64 0.53 -7.75 28.88
N GLN A 65 1.56 -7.29 28.15
CA GLN A 65 1.96 -5.88 28.18
C GLN A 65 0.76 -4.99 27.81
N GLY A 66 0.49 -3.99 28.64
CA GLY A 66 -0.69 -3.12 28.54
C GLY A 66 -0.49 -1.97 27.55
N PHE A 67 -0.18 -2.29 26.29
CA PHE A 67 -0.17 -1.27 25.24
C PHE A 67 -1.53 -0.60 25.18
N VAL A 68 -1.55 0.72 25.29
CA VAL A 68 -2.77 1.51 25.10
C VAL A 68 -3.03 1.72 23.62
N ALA A 69 -4.26 2.03 23.25
CA ALA A 69 -4.57 2.36 21.86
C ALA A 69 -3.73 3.56 21.39
N GLY A 70 -3.18 3.48 20.17
CA GLY A 70 -2.28 4.47 19.61
C GLY A 70 -0.80 4.16 19.87
N ASP A 71 0.00 5.22 20.08
CA ASP A 71 1.46 5.13 20.12
C ASP A 71 1.98 4.94 21.55
N ASN A 72 2.92 4.02 21.71
CA ASN A 72 3.47 3.64 23.01
C ASN A 72 5.00 3.72 22.98
N VAL A 73 5.59 4.48 23.91
CA VAL A 73 7.05 4.55 24.09
C VAL A 73 7.53 3.30 24.83
N LEU A 74 8.55 2.63 24.31
CA LEU A 74 9.03 1.35 24.87
C LEU A 74 9.75 1.49 26.21
N SER A 75 10.39 2.62 26.49
CA SER A 75 10.97 2.89 27.82
C SER A 75 9.91 3.00 28.92
N GLY A 76 8.66 3.30 28.56
CA GLY A 76 7.51 3.22 29.46
C GLY A 76 6.97 1.80 29.67
N GLN A 77 7.53 0.80 28.99
CA GLN A 77 7.13 -0.60 29.07
C GLN A 77 8.22 -1.42 29.77
N THR A 78 7.85 -2.62 30.23
CA THR A 78 8.81 -3.60 30.78
C THR A 78 8.96 -4.73 29.79
N PRO A 79 10.17 -4.99 29.23
CA PRO A 79 10.37 -6.09 28.28
C PRO A 79 10.10 -7.43 28.96
N VAL A 80 9.57 -8.40 28.20
CA VAL A 80 9.30 -9.76 28.71
C VAL A 80 10.61 -10.49 29.03
N SER A 81 11.66 -10.20 28.25
CA SER A 81 13.03 -10.64 28.52
C SER A 81 14.01 -9.57 28.05
N ALA A 82 15.09 -9.37 28.77
CA ALA A 82 16.18 -8.52 28.34
C ALA A 82 17.56 -9.07 28.74
N THR A 83 18.56 -8.85 27.88
CA THR A 83 19.97 -9.15 28.13
C THR A 83 20.79 -7.94 27.73
N ASN A 84 21.88 -7.67 28.44
CA ASN A 84 22.76 -6.55 28.16
C ASN A 84 24.22 -6.93 28.43
N GLY A 85 25.13 -6.47 27.57
CA GLY A 85 26.52 -6.92 27.59
C GLY A 85 27.30 -6.44 28.82
N TYR A 86 27.03 -5.22 29.26
CA TYR A 86 27.66 -4.58 30.42
C TYR A 86 26.62 -3.77 31.19
N GLY A 87 26.43 -4.10 32.47
CA GLY A 87 25.45 -3.44 33.33
C GLY A 87 23.99 -3.61 32.87
N PRO A 88 23.01 -3.08 33.62
CA PRO A 88 21.62 -3.09 33.21
C PRO A 88 21.37 -2.25 31.94
N PHE A 89 20.33 -2.58 31.18
CA PHE A 89 19.83 -1.60 30.21
C PHE A 89 19.12 -0.47 30.95
N GLU A 90 19.18 0.71 30.36
CA GLU A 90 18.67 1.91 30.99
C GLU A 90 17.45 2.48 30.26
N LYS A 91 16.52 3.05 31.03
CA LYS A 91 15.29 3.66 30.52
C LYS A 91 15.43 5.17 30.52
N ASP A 92 15.22 5.79 29.36
CA ASP A 92 15.29 7.24 29.14
C ASP A 92 16.68 7.86 29.42
N MET A 93 17.72 7.04 29.50
CA MET A 93 19.13 7.43 29.65
C MET A 93 20.04 6.43 28.91
N SER A 94 21.29 6.82 28.66
CA SER A 94 22.34 5.97 28.08
C SER A 94 22.70 4.82 29.03
N ASN A 95 23.49 3.84 28.59
CA ASN A 95 23.81 2.68 29.43
C ASN A 95 24.62 3.03 30.69
N GLY A 96 25.51 4.03 30.63
CA GLY A 96 26.18 4.61 31.82
C GLY A 96 27.26 3.75 32.48
N GLY A 97 27.16 2.42 32.42
CA GLY A 97 28.14 1.49 32.93
C GLY A 97 27.54 0.38 33.78
N ALA A 98 28.19 0.05 34.89
CA ALA A 98 27.93 -1.18 35.64
C ALA A 98 26.68 -1.12 36.55
N ASN A 99 26.23 0.06 36.94
CA ASN A 99 25.17 0.22 37.94
C ASN A 99 23.85 0.66 37.30
N ALA A 100 22.74 0.41 37.98
CA ALA A 100 21.46 0.95 37.53
C ALA A 100 21.41 2.47 37.69
N ALA A 101 20.85 3.15 36.69
CA ALA A 101 20.64 4.59 36.64
C ALA A 101 21.93 5.45 36.75
N ASP A 102 23.06 4.95 36.26
CA ASP A 102 24.31 5.71 36.14
C ASP A 102 24.49 6.37 34.76
N GLY A 103 23.56 6.13 33.84
CA GLY A 103 23.49 6.74 32.51
C GLY A 103 23.21 8.25 32.47
N ALA A 104 23.64 8.88 31.39
CA ALA A 104 23.36 10.27 31.07
C ALA A 104 22.14 10.40 30.12
N VAL A 105 21.72 11.62 29.81
CA VAL A 105 20.68 11.83 28.78
C VAL A 105 21.18 11.30 27.44
N ILE A 106 20.41 10.40 26.82
CA ILE A 106 20.70 9.82 25.49
C ILE A 106 21.07 10.93 24.53
N THR A 107 22.28 10.87 23.99
CA THR A 107 22.80 11.91 23.09
C THR A 107 23.43 11.27 21.87
N LEU A 108 22.80 11.43 20.72
CA LEU A 108 23.30 10.91 19.45
C LEU A 108 23.72 12.07 18.55
N ARG A 109 25.02 12.17 18.23
CA ARG A 109 25.55 13.18 17.30
C ARG A 109 25.19 14.61 17.73
N GLY A 110 25.25 14.87 19.04
CA GLY A 110 24.93 16.13 19.68
C GLY A 110 23.43 16.40 19.89
N VAL A 111 22.54 15.51 19.43
CA VAL A 111 21.09 15.64 19.62
C VAL A 111 20.67 14.87 20.87
N LYS A 112 20.03 15.57 21.82
CA LYS A 112 19.54 14.98 23.06
C LYS A 112 18.15 14.41 22.90
N TYR A 113 17.93 13.23 23.47
CA TYR A 113 16.66 12.53 23.50
C TYR A 113 16.23 12.27 24.94
N THR A 114 15.03 12.71 25.30
CA THR A 114 14.49 12.52 26.66
C THR A 114 13.76 11.19 26.83
N LYS A 115 13.62 10.41 25.75
CA LYS A 115 12.97 9.10 25.72
C LYS A 115 13.79 8.12 24.90
N GLY A 116 13.95 6.90 25.40
CA GLY A 116 14.70 5.85 24.69
C GLY A 116 15.20 4.75 25.61
N LEU A 117 15.98 3.84 25.06
CA LEU A 117 16.59 2.72 25.78
C LEU A 117 18.10 2.75 25.52
N GLY A 118 18.90 2.91 26.57
CA GLY A 118 20.36 2.80 26.52
C GLY A 118 20.81 1.38 26.81
N VAL A 119 21.65 0.81 25.95
CA VAL A 119 22.11 -0.58 26.04
C VAL A 119 23.62 -0.68 25.77
N HIS A 120 24.20 -1.82 26.09
CA HIS A 120 25.57 -2.17 25.77
C HIS A 120 25.61 -3.45 24.92
N ALA A 121 26.36 -3.47 23.82
CA ALA A 121 26.47 -4.68 23.00
C ALA A 121 27.21 -5.82 23.74
N ASN A 122 26.87 -7.10 23.55
CA ASN A 122 25.68 -7.59 22.85
C ASN A 122 24.44 -7.48 23.75
N SER A 123 23.33 -6.96 23.23
CA SER A 123 22.08 -6.82 23.97
C SER A 123 20.88 -7.38 23.21
N SER A 124 19.85 -7.75 23.95
CA SER A 124 18.55 -8.11 23.39
C SER A 124 17.40 -7.71 24.31
N LEU A 125 16.37 -7.06 23.79
CA LEU A 125 15.17 -6.68 24.55
C LEU A 125 13.94 -7.17 23.79
N THR A 126 13.11 -7.99 24.43
CA THR A 126 11.91 -8.60 23.82
C THR A 126 10.64 -8.02 24.42
N TYR A 127 9.66 -7.72 23.57
CA TYR A 127 8.33 -7.22 23.92
C TYR A 127 7.26 -8.11 23.28
N ASN A 128 6.14 -8.31 23.97
CA ASN A 128 4.96 -9.01 23.48
C ASN A 128 3.92 -8.00 22.97
N LEU A 129 3.86 -7.82 21.66
CA LEU A 129 2.89 -6.97 20.95
C LEU A 129 1.48 -7.58 20.88
N GLY A 130 1.36 -8.90 20.99
CA GLY A 130 0.08 -9.62 20.92
C GLY A 130 -0.73 -9.38 19.63
N GLY A 131 -0.07 -9.04 18.53
CA GLY A 131 -0.71 -8.75 17.24
C GLY A 131 -1.37 -7.37 17.15
N ARG A 132 -1.17 -6.50 18.15
CA ARG A 132 -2.01 -5.30 18.34
C ARG A 132 -1.46 -4.02 17.73
N CYS A 133 -0.17 -3.94 17.42
CA CYS A 133 0.51 -2.72 16.97
C CYS A 133 0.92 -2.82 15.50
N THR A 134 1.06 -1.69 14.82
CA THR A 134 1.28 -1.65 13.36
C THR A 134 2.72 -1.39 12.96
N SER A 135 3.48 -0.57 13.70
CA SER A 135 4.88 -0.32 13.38
C SER A 135 5.75 -0.10 14.61
N PHE A 136 7.06 -0.30 14.45
CA PHE A 136 8.08 0.08 15.42
C PHE A 136 8.99 1.15 14.80
N THR A 137 9.22 2.24 15.55
CA THR A 137 10.06 3.36 15.14
C THR A 137 11.11 3.69 16.19
N ALA A 138 12.33 4.02 15.78
CA ALA A 138 13.40 4.54 16.65
C ALA A 138 14.43 5.32 15.83
N THR A 139 15.23 6.16 16.50
CA THR A 139 16.51 6.64 15.97
C THR A 139 17.62 5.91 16.73
N VAL A 140 18.59 5.33 16.03
CA VAL A 140 19.63 4.50 16.64
C VAL A 140 21.03 5.00 16.33
N GLY A 141 21.94 4.83 17.28
CA GLY A 141 23.34 5.24 17.20
C GLY A 141 24.14 4.84 18.43
N VAL A 142 25.47 4.97 18.34
CA VAL A 142 26.38 4.88 19.49
C VAL A 142 26.25 6.20 20.28
N ASP A 143 26.11 6.11 21.61
CA ASP A 143 25.95 7.30 22.46
C ASP A 143 27.22 8.15 22.45
N ASP A 144 27.06 9.48 22.53
CA ASP A 144 28.18 10.42 22.55
C ASP A 144 29.04 10.29 23.84
N GLU A 145 28.55 9.64 24.91
CA GLU A 145 29.26 9.45 26.18
C GLU A 145 30.58 8.70 26.00
N VAL A 146 30.65 7.78 25.04
CA VAL A 146 31.87 7.02 24.72
C VAL A 146 32.81 7.75 23.76
N ARG A 147 32.54 9.03 23.45
CA ARG A 147 33.42 9.91 22.67
C ARG A 147 33.86 9.32 21.33
N GLY A 148 32.97 8.60 20.67
CA GLY A 148 33.20 8.06 19.33
C GLY A 148 33.86 6.68 19.26
N ARG A 149 34.07 6.00 20.39
CA ARG A 149 34.83 4.74 20.47
C ARG A 149 34.03 3.47 20.15
N GLY A 150 32.71 3.48 20.37
CA GLY A 150 31.85 2.32 20.14
C GLY A 150 31.60 1.99 18.66
N SER A 151 31.25 0.72 18.43
CA SER A 151 31.10 0.08 17.13
C SER A 151 30.11 -1.08 17.21
N VAL A 152 28.89 -0.90 16.70
CA VAL A 152 27.77 -1.84 16.88
C VAL A 152 26.99 -2.08 15.59
N ALA A 153 26.08 -3.05 15.61
CA ALA A 153 25.00 -3.16 14.63
C ALA A 153 23.65 -3.35 15.33
N PHE A 154 22.63 -2.58 14.90
CA PHE A 154 21.27 -2.65 15.38
C PHE A 154 20.44 -3.55 14.50
N GLN A 155 19.69 -4.46 15.12
CA GLN A 155 18.78 -5.37 14.44
C GLN A 155 17.41 -5.35 15.11
N VAL A 156 16.36 -5.42 14.30
CA VAL A 156 14.99 -5.58 14.79
C VAL A 156 14.41 -6.87 14.23
N PHE A 157 13.85 -7.69 15.10
CA PHE A 157 13.13 -8.90 14.74
C PHE A 157 11.67 -8.81 15.20
N ALA A 158 10.77 -9.41 14.45
CA ALA A 158 9.40 -9.66 14.89
C ALA A 158 8.98 -11.09 14.55
N ASP A 159 8.43 -11.81 15.53
CA ASP A 159 8.14 -13.25 15.44
C ASP A 159 9.32 -14.05 14.87
N GLY A 160 10.54 -13.76 15.33
CA GLY A 160 11.78 -14.39 14.84
C GLY A 160 12.26 -13.96 13.44
N VAL A 161 11.52 -13.13 12.71
CA VAL A 161 11.93 -12.63 11.38
C VAL A 161 12.68 -11.31 11.52
N LYS A 162 13.89 -11.21 10.94
CA LYS A 162 14.65 -9.95 10.90
C LYS A 162 13.98 -8.94 9.96
N LEU A 163 13.60 -7.79 10.49
CA LEU A 163 12.93 -6.71 9.76
C LEU A 163 13.86 -5.53 9.46
N PHE A 164 14.91 -5.34 10.26
CA PHE A 164 15.88 -4.27 10.09
C PHE A 164 17.26 -4.72 10.50
N ASP A 165 18.27 -4.21 9.80
CA ASP A 165 19.69 -4.33 10.11
C ASP A 165 20.37 -3.01 9.72
N SER A 166 21.03 -2.34 10.66
CA SER A 166 21.71 -1.07 10.37
C SER A 166 23.00 -1.24 9.58
N GLY A 167 23.56 -2.47 9.53
CA GLY A 167 24.99 -2.67 9.33
C GLY A 167 25.83 -2.02 10.43
N LEU A 168 27.13 -1.87 10.19
CA LEU A 168 28.06 -1.25 11.14
C LEU A 168 27.72 0.22 11.41
N VAL A 169 27.62 0.56 12.69
CA VAL A 169 27.40 1.91 13.21
C VAL A 169 28.48 2.20 14.25
N THR A 170 29.28 3.23 13.98
CA THR A 170 30.32 3.72 14.89
C THR A 170 29.91 5.06 15.50
N GLY A 171 30.58 5.52 16.55
CA GLY A 171 30.29 6.85 17.12
C GLY A 171 30.58 8.05 16.20
N SER A 172 31.24 7.85 15.06
CA SER A 172 31.37 8.86 14.00
C SER A 172 30.30 8.77 12.91
N SER A 173 29.52 7.69 12.88
CA SER A 173 28.46 7.46 11.89
C SER A 173 27.30 8.44 12.08
N ALA A 174 26.62 8.78 10.99
CA ALA A 174 25.29 9.38 11.11
C ALA A 174 24.34 8.42 11.85
N VAL A 175 23.33 8.94 12.54
CA VAL A 175 22.26 8.11 13.13
C VAL A 175 21.51 7.32 12.04
N ARG A 176 20.85 6.24 12.43
CA ARG A 176 19.93 5.50 11.55
C ARG A 176 18.50 5.64 12.07
N ASN A 177 17.55 5.80 11.16
CA ASN A 177 16.14 5.80 11.50
C ASN A 177 15.54 4.42 11.20
N VAL A 178 14.91 3.84 12.19
CA VAL A 178 14.18 2.59 12.11
C VAL A 178 12.70 2.91 11.93
N ASN A 179 12.08 2.31 10.92
CA ASN A 179 10.64 2.30 10.73
C ASN A 179 10.25 0.96 10.09
N VAL A 180 9.78 0.02 10.90
CA VAL A 180 9.45 -1.34 10.45
C VAL A 180 8.00 -1.69 10.77
N ASN A 181 7.38 -2.47 9.88
CA ASN A 181 6.02 -2.96 10.06
C ASN A 181 6.00 -4.14 11.05
N VAL A 182 5.19 -4.03 12.10
CA VAL A 182 4.96 -5.10 13.09
C VAL A 182 3.48 -5.49 13.18
N ALA A 183 2.66 -5.11 12.19
CA ALA A 183 1.25 -5.47 12.11
C ALA A 183 1.05 -6.98 12.19
N GLY A 184 0.16 -7.41 13.08
CA GLY A 184 -0.15 -8.82 13.31
C GLY A 184 0.98 -9.63 13.96
N LYS A 185 2.11 -9.00 14.32
CA LYS A 185 3.23 -9.67 14.98
C LYS A 185 2.99 -9.76 16.48
N ASN A 186 3.37 -10.88 17.08
CA ASN A 186 3.19 -11.13 18.50
C ASN A 186 4.42 -10.72 19.32
N GLU A 187 5.61 -10.88 18.76
CA GLU A 187 6.88 -10.55 19.41
C GLU A 187 7.59 -9.42 18.67
N LEU A 188 8.20 -8.50 19.41
CA LEU A 188 9.20 -7.54 18.93
C LEU A 188 10.49 -7.73 19.73
N LYS A 189 11.60 -7.97 19.04
CA LYS A 189 12.91 -8.13 19.66
C LYS A 189 13.90 -7.12 19.08
N LEU A 190 14.45 -6.27 19.94
CA LEU A 190 15.50 -5.30 19.64
C LEU A 190 16.85 -5.92 20.00
N VAL A 191 17.80 -5.93 19.08
CA VAL A 191 19.11 -6.55 19.26
C VAL A 191 20.21 -5.57 18.89
N VAL A 192 21.26 -5.49 19.71
CA VAL A 192 22.50 -4.80 19.35
C VAL A 192 23.63 -5.82 19.40
N THR A 193 24.41 -5.90 18.33
CA THR A 193 25.61 -6.76 18.26
C THR A 193 26.90 -5.93 18.20
N ASP A 194 28.01 -6.49 18.67
CA ASP A 194 29.37 -5.99 18.43
C ASP A 194 29.61 -5.79 16.92
N GLY A 195 30.28 -4.69 16.56
CA GLY A 195 30.68 -4.32 15.20
C GLY A 195 31.91 -5.09 14.67
N GLY A 196 32.52 -5.94 15.48
CA GLY A 196 33.60 -6.87 15.12
C GLY A 196 34.97 -6.51 15.70
N ASN A 197 35.03 -5.60 16.67
CA ASN A 197 36.28 -5.16 17.33
C ASN A 197 36.28 -5.44 18.84
N GLY A 198 35.36 -6.28 19.31
CA GLY A 198 35.12 -6.48 20.74
C GLY A 198 34.17 -5.42 21.27
N MET A 199 33.60 -5.70 22.45
CA MET A 199 32.49 -4.92 23.01
C MET A 199 32.90 -3.63 23.72
N ASP A 200 34.19 -3.32 23.83
CA ASP A 200 34.66 -2.15 24.59
C ASP A 200 33.99 -0.86 24.06
N TYR A 201 33.33 -0.11 24.96
CA TYR A 201 32.65 1.16 24.64
C TYR A 201 31.42 1.05 23.72
N ASP A 202 30.81 -0.12 23.57
CA ASP A 202 29.64 -0.34 22.72
C ASP A 202 28.31 0.12 23.36
N HIS A 203 28.32 1.35 23.87
CA HIS A 203 27.16 2.04 24.41
C HIS A 203 26.28 2.52 23.26
N ALA A 204 25.10 1.94 23.14
CA ALA A 204 24.22 2.07 22.00
C ALA A 204 22.80 2.44 22.44
N ASP A 205 22.14 3.34 21.71
CA ASP A 205 20.80 3.80 22.08
C ASP A 205 19.74 3.49 21.04
N TRP A 206 18.57 3.12 21.54
CA TRP A 206 17.29 3.17 20.83
C TRP A 206 16.55 4.44 21.24
N ALA A 207 16.95 5.58 20.68
CA ALA A 207 16.34 6.88 20.95
C ALA A 207 14.91 6.98 20.38
N ASN A 208 13.97 7.53 21.15
CA ASN A 208 12.55 7.62 20.81
C ASN A 208 11.94 6.28 20.32
N ALA A 209 12.35 5.16 20.91
CA ALA A 209 11.83 3.84 20.59
C ALA A 209 10.33 3.72 20.92
N MET A 210 9.50 3.53 19.90
CA MET A 210 8.04 3.47 20.04
C MET A 210 7.44 2.37 19.18
N VAL A 211 6.41 1.70 19.71
CA VAL A 211 5.46 0.96 18.88
C VAL A 211 4.25 1.84 18.61
N ARG A 212 3.71 1.75 17.40
CA ARG A 212 2.70 2.69 16.87
C ARG A 212 1.41 1.96 16.54
N GLY A 213 0.31 2.72 16.52
CA GLY A 213 -0.98 2.25 16.01
C GLY A 213 -1.53 1.02 16.73
N CYS A 214 -1.32 0.92 18.04
CA CYS A 214 -1.82 -0.20 18.82
C CYS A 214 -3.37 -0.13 18.93
N VAL A 215 -4.05 -1.28 18.94
CA VAL A 215 -5.53 -1.39 19.08
C VAL A 215 -5.93 -2.24 20.29
N THR A 216 -7.17 -2.05 20.78
CA THR A 216 -7.78 -2.89 21.83
C THR A 216 -9.02 -3.61 21.29
N ASP A 217 -8.88 -4.90 20.98
CA ASP A 217 -10.00 -5.80 20.65
C ASP A 217 -10.45 -6.55 21.91
N ALA A 218 -11.76 -6.80 22.06
CA ALA A 218 -12.32 -7.65 23.11
C ALA A 218 -13.46 -8.51 22.55
N PHE A 219 -13.39 -9.83 22.73
CA PHE A 219 -14.54 -10.72 22.48
C PHE A 219 -15.60 -10.49 23.56
N LEU A 220 -16.86 -10.43 23.17
CA LEU A 220 -17.95 -10.20 24.12
C LEU A 220 -18.14 -11.35 25.10
N SER A 221 -17.74 -12.57 24.76
CA SER A 221 -17.73 -13.70 25.69
C SER A 221 -16.70 -13.59 26.82
N ASP A 222 -15.66 -12.77 26.62
CA ASP A 222 -14.66 -12.44 27.66
C ASP A 222 -15.07 -11.22 28.50
N VAL A 223 -16.14 -10.53 28.11
CA VAL A 223 -16.69 -9.37 28.82
C VAL A 223 -17.88 -9.83 29.66
N SER A 224 -17.95 -9.37 30.91
CA SER A 224 -19.13 -9.65 31.75
C SER A 224 -20.30 -8.79 31.29
N PRO A 225 -21.45 -9.38 30.87
CA PRO A 225 -22.64 -8.60 30.54
C PRO A 225 -23.22 -7.96 31.79
N VAL A 226 -23.85 -6.80 31.63
CA VAL A 226 -24.55 -6.09 32.73
C VAL A 226 -25.97 -6.61 32.94
N ALA A 227 -26.57 -7.24 31.93
CA ALA A 227 -27.88 -7.89 32.02
C ALA A 227 -28.04 -8.96 30.93
N THR A 228 -28.70 -10.07 31.26
CA THR A 228 -29.07 -11.13 30.31
C THR A 228 -30.50 -11.60 30.52
N THR A 229 -31.17 -11.97 29.44
CA THR A 229 -32.45 -12.68 29.41
C THR A 229 -32.40 -13.72 28.30
N ASN A 230 -33.03 -14.87 28.50
CA ASN A 230 -33.03 -15.95 27.53
C ASN A 230 -34.37 -16.70 27.60
N GLY A 231 -34.88 -17.16 26.46
CA GLY A 231 -36.19 -17.82 26.39
C GLY A 231 -36.17 -19.20 27.04
N TRP A 232 -35.06 -19.92 26.89
CA TRP A 232 -34.85 -21.25 27.43
C TRP A 232 -33.38 -21.42 27.80
N GLY A 233 -33.10 -21.94 29.00
CA GLY A 233 -31.73 -22.10 29.48
C GLY A 233 -30.98 -20.80 29.76
N PRO A 234 -29.74 -20.89 30.27
CA PRO A 234 -28.85 -19.75 30.38
C PRO A 234 -28.28 -19.30 29.02
N VAL A 235 -27.81 -18.05 28.97
CA VAL A 235 -26.95 -17.56 27.87
C VAL A 235 -25.57 -18.19 28.05
N GLU A 236 -25.05 -18.79 26.98
CA GLU A 236 -23.78 -19.52 27.00
C GLU A 236 -22.65 -18.69 26.38
N ARG A 237 -21.45 -18.82 26.96
CA ARG A 237 -20.24 -18.11 26.50
C ARG A 237 -19.29 -19.11 25.88
N ASP A 238 -18.90 -18.84 24.63
CA ASP A 238 -18.08 -19.70 23.77
C ASP A 238 -18.68 -21.09 23.47
N MET A 239 -19.98 -21.25 23.72
CA MET A 239 -20.78 -22.47 23.47
C MET A 239 -22.18 -22.09 22.95
N SER A 240 -22.83 -23.01 22.24
CA SER A 240 -24.25 -22.93 21.85
C SER A 240 -25.16 -22.95 23.08
N ASN A 241 -26.44 -22.61 22.95
CA ASN A 241 -27.39 -22.84 24.04
C ASN A 241 -27.63 -24.35 24.21
N GLY A 242 -27.27 -24.92 25.36
CA GLY A 242 -27.28 -26.36 25.60
C GLY A 242 -28.49 -26.91 26.36
N GLU A 243 -29.59 -26.15 26.43
CA GLU A 243 -30.82 -26.44 27.19
C GLU A 243 -30.83 -25.96 28.65
N GLN A 244 -30.59 -26.80 29.65
CA GLN A 244 -31.09 -26.55 31.02
C GLN A 244 -30.02 -26.09 32.01
N ALA A 245 -28.80 -26.61 31.88
CA ALA A 245 -27.69 -26.28 32.76
C ALA A 245 -26.81 -25.19 32.13
N ALA A 246 -25.91 -24.61 32.93
CA ALA A 246 -24.87 -23.74 32.38
C ALA A 246 -23.69 -24.60 31.89
N GLY A 247 -23.17 -24.29 30.69
CA GLY A 247 -22.03 -24.97 30.08
C GLY A 247 -22.31 -26.38 29.56
N ASP A 248 -23.58 -26.72 29.31
CA ASP A 248 -23.99 -27.97 28.66
C ASP A 248 -24.07 -27.84 27.13
N GLY A 249 -23.88 -26.64 26.60
CA GLY A 249 -23.80 -26.34 25.18
C GLY A 249 -22.60 -26.99 24.49
N THR A 250 -22.70 -27.08 23.17
CA THR A 250 -21.59 -27.59 22.33
C THR A 250 -20.81 -26.42 21.73
N PRO A 251 -19.62 -26.65 21.12
CA PRO A 251 -18.92 -25.57 20.43
C PRO A 251 -19.79 -24.96 19.32
N ILE A 252 -19.93 -23.64 19.33
CA ILE A 252 -20.76 -22.87 18.39
C ILE A 252 -20.49 -23.31 16.95
N SER A 253 -21.56 -23.66 16.23
CA SER A 253 -21.47 -24.10 14.84
C SER A 253 -22.63 -23.61 13.99
N ILE A 254 -22.31 -22.91 12.89
CA ILE A 254 -23.30 -22.34 11.98
C ILE A 254 -22.97 -22.78 10.56
N ARG A 255 -23.86 -23.53 9.92
CA ARG A 255 -23.70 -24.00 8.54
C ARG A 255 -22.40 -24.78 8.34
N GLY A 256 -22.01 -25.57 9.33
CA GLY A 256 -20.79 -26.36 9.39
C GLY A 256 -19.52 -25.59 9.75
N ALA A 257 -19.58 -24.26 9.87
CA ALA A 257 -18.46 -23.46 10.34
C ALA A 257 -18.42 -23.43 11.87
N LYS A 258 -17.29 -23.84 12.47
CA LYS A 258 -17.09 -23.88 13.92
C LYS A 258 -16.41 -22.62 14.44
N TYR A 259 -16.83 -22.17 15.62
CA TYR A 259 -16.30 -20.96 16.24
C TYR A 259 -15.84 -21.23 17.67
N ALA A 260 -14.63 -20.75 17.99
CA ALA A 260 -14.05 -20.91 19.32
C ALA A 260 -14.55 -19.84 20.31
N LYS A 261 -15.09 -18.73 19.80
CA LYS A 261 -15.57 -17.59 20.58
C LYS A 261 -16.98 -17.20 20.16
N GLY A 262 -17.81 -16.76 21.10
CA GLY A 262 -19.14 -16.24 20.79
C GLY A 262 -20.12 -16.31 21.95
N ILE A 263 -21.37 -15.94 21.70
CA ILE A 263 -22.47 -16.01 22.68
C ILE A 263 -23.59 -16.88 22.09
N GLY A 264 -23.92 -17.99 22.74
CA GLY A 264 -25.06 -18.84 22.39
C GLY A 264 -26.30 -18.46 23.18
N THR A 265 -27.45 -18.36 22.51
CA THR A 265 -28.72 -17.92 23.10
C THR A 265 -29.90 -18.74 22.61
N HIS A 266 -31.04 -18.60 23.27
CA HIS A 266 -32.33 -19.14 22.82
C HIS A 266 -33.37 -18.00 22.77
N ALA A 267 -34.07 -17.83 21.64
CA ALA A 267 -35.06 -16.76 21.51
C ALA A 267 -36.25 -16.93 22.49
N ASN A 268 -36.91 -15.87 22.97
CA ASN A 268 -36.48 -14.47 22.89
C ASN A 268 -35.37 -14.20 23.91
N SER A 269 -34.26 -13.61 23.47
CA SER A 269 -33.09 -13.34 24.32
C SER A 269 -32.64 -11.88 24.24
N SER A 270 -31.93 -11.43 25.28
CA SER A 270 -31.16 -10.20 25.22
C SER A 270 -29.91 -10.25 26.10
N VAL A 271 -28.82 -9.64 25.64
CA VAL A 271 -27.53 -9.57 26.33
C VAL A 271 -27.02 -8.13 26.23
N THR A 272 -26.81 -7.48 27.37
CA THR A 272 -26.43 -6.05 27.44
C THR A 272 -25.03 -5.88 28.01
N TYR A 273 -24.23 -5.00 27.41
CA TYR A 273 -22.86 -4.69 27.80
C TYR A 273 -22.67 -3.18 27.99
N ASN A 274 -21.80 -2.82 28.94
CA ASN A 274 -21.31 -1.44 29.09
C ASN A 274 -20.02 -1.27 28.28
N LEU A 275 -20.06 -0.42 27.27
CA LEU A 275 -18.94 -0.08 26.39
C LEU A 275 -18.09 1.07 26.95
N GLY A 276 -18.70 1.97 27.74
CA GLY A 276 -18.05 3.15 28.30
C GLY A 276 -17.41 4.10 27.27
N GLY A 277 -17.90 4.11 26.03
CA GLY A 277 -17.38 4.96 24.94
C GLY A 277 -16.01 4.54 24.37
N LYS A 278 -15.48 3.38 24.77
CA LYS A 278 -14.09 2.96 24.47
C LYS A 278 -13.89 2.29 23.12
N TYR A 279 -14.97 1.85 22.50
CA TYR A 279 -14.97 1.05 21.28
C TYR A 279 -15.59 1.82 20.12
N ALA A 280 -15.09 1.57 18.92
CA ALA A 280 -15.55 2.17 17.69
C ALA A 280 -16.31 1.18 16.79
N SER A 281 -16.10 -0.13 16.94
CA SER A 281 -16.79 -1.15 16.15
C SER A 281 -17.28 -2.34 16.97
N PHE A 282 -18.37 -2.95 16.52
CA PHE A 282 -18.89 -4.25 16.92
C PHE A 282 -18.98 -5.15 15.69
N THR A 283 -18.49 -6.39 15.78
CA THR A 283 -18.60 -7.39 14.70
C THR A 283 -19.02 -8.75 15.23
N ALA A 284 -19.82 -9.52 14.48
CA ALA A 284 -20.14 -10.92 14.77
C ALA A 284 -20.52 -11.68 13.49
N SER A 285 -20.56 -13.01 13.57
CA SER A 285 -21.18 -13.92 12.59
C SER A 285 -22.47 -14.47 13.22
N LEU A 286 -23.60 -14.30 12.55
CA LEU A 286 -24.93 -14.63 13.08
C LEU A 286 -25.51 -15.86 12.39
N GLY A 287 -26.24 -16.68 13.14
CA GLY A 287 -26.99 -17.80 12.60
C GLY A 287 -27.67 -18.65 13.65
N VAL A 288 -28.55 -19.55 13.18
CA VAL A 288 -29.11 -20.64 13.98
C VAL A 288 -28.03 -21.71 14.12
N ASP A 289 -27.82 -22.22 15.34
CA ASP A 289 -26.80 -23.26 15.59
C ASP A 289 -27.17 -24.57 14.87
N ASP A 290 -26.17 -25.36 14.47
CA ASP A 290 -26.37 -26.64 13.81
C ASP A 290 -26.91 -27.73 14.77
N ASP A 291 -26.86 -27.54 16.09
CA ASP A 291 -27.36 -28.47 17.12
C ASP A 291 -28.86 -28.78 16.97
N VAL A 292 -29.65 -27.80 16.54
CA VAL A 292 -31.08 -27.95 16.24
C VAL A 292 -31.37 -28.53 14.86
N SER A 293 -30.34 -28.99 14.14
CA SER A 293 -30.47 -29.63 12.82
C SER A 293 -31.25 -28.77 11.81
N GLY A 294 -31.09 -27.46 11.90
CA GLY A 294 -31.66 -26.46 11.00
C GLY A 294 -33.14 -26.12 11.20
N ARG A 295 -33.72 -26.45 12.36
CA ARG A 295 -35.16 -26.24 12.65
C ARG A 295 -35.54 -24.84 13.15
N GLY A 296 -34.59 -24.08 13.70
CA GLY A 296 -34.84 -22.77 14.29
C GLY A 296 -35.11 -21.64 13.29
N SER A 297 -35.78 -20.59 13.80
CA SER A 297 -36.29 -19.44 13.06
C SER A 297 -36.22 -18.18 13.94
N VAL A 298 -35.27 -17.29 13.65
CA VAL A 298 -34.97 -16.16 14.54
C VAL A 298 -34.78 -14.83 13.80
N THR A 299 -34.74 -13.73 14.54
CA THR A 299 -34.31 -12.42 14.07
C THR A 299 -33.32 -11.82 15.07
N PHE A 300 -32.16 -11.40 14.57
CA PHE A 300 -31.11 -10.74 15.35
C PHE A 300 -31.29 -9.23 15.27
N GLN A 301 -31.20 -8.56 16.41
CA GLN A 301 -31.22 -7.11 16.50
C GLN A 301 -30.07 -6.62 17.39
N VAL A 302 -29.46 -5.50 16.99
CA VAL A 302 -28.42 -4.82 17.77
C VAL A 302 -28.87 -3.42 18.10
N PHE A 303 -28.80 -3.05 19.37
CA PHE A 303 -29.08 -1.71 19.86
C PHE A 303 -27.81 -1.13 20.50
N ALA A 304 -27.59 0.18 20.33
CA ALA A 304 -26.58 0.91 21.08
C ALA A 304 -27.19 2.19 21.65
N ASP A 305 -26.98 2.44 22.95
CA ASP A 305 -27.63 3.52 23.70
C ASP A 305 -29.16 3.59 23.46
N GLY A 306 -29.82 2.43 23.45
CA GLY A 306 -31.26 2.32 23.18
C GLY A 306 -31.69 2.50 21.71
N VAL A 307 -30.78 2.84 20.80
CA VAL A 307 -31.08 3.02 19.36
C VAL A 307 -30.81 1.72 18.61
N LYS A 308 -31.79 1.23 17.84
CA LYS A 308 -31.60 0.05 16.97
C LYS A 308 -30.64 0.40 15.82
N LEU A 309 -29.52 -0.30 15.74
CA LEU A 309 -28.51 -0.14 14.69
C LEU A 309 -28.60 -1.21 13.62
N PHE A 310 -29.11 -2.39 13.96
CA PHE A 310 -29.18 -3.53 13.04
C PHE A 310 -30.40 -4.39 13.31
N ASP A 311 -30.94 -4.98 12.24
CA ASP A 311 -32.00 -5.98 12.23
C ASP A 311 -31.71 -6.93 11.06
N SER A 312 -31.58 -8.24 11.33
CA SER A 312 -31.25 -9.22 10.30
C SER A 312 -32.41 -9.56 9.38
N GLY A 313 -33.65 -9.25 9.79
CA GLY A 313 -34.82 -9.99 9.32
C GLY A 313 -34.77 -11.47 9.70
N LEU A 314 -35.62 -12.29 9.08
CA LEU A 314 -35.71 -13.73 9.37
C LEU A 314 -34.42 -14.47 8.97
N VAL A 315 -33.84 -15.19 9.93
CA VAL A 315 -32.71 -16.11 9.78
C VAL A 315 -33.17 -17.50 10.19
N THR A 316 -32.97 -18.49 9.32
CA THR A 316 -33.32 -19.89 9.59
C THR A 316 -32.07 -20.76 9.56
N GLY A 317 -32.18 -22.02 9.97
CA GLY A 317 -31.10 -23.01 9.84
C GLY A 317 -30.58 -23.26 8.41
N ALA A 318 -31.34 -22.83 7.39
CA ALA A 318 -30.91 -22.90 5.99
C ALA A 318 -30.17 -21.64 5.52
N SER A 319 -30.27 -20.53 6.26
CA SER A 319 -29.62 -19.26 5.90
C SER A 319 -28.09 -19.40 5.93
N PRO A 320 -27.37 -18.73 5.02
CA PRO A 320 -25.91 -18.63 5.14
C PRO A 320 -25.53 -17.89 6.43
N VAL A 321 -24.31 -18.13 6.93
CA VAL A 321 -23.74 -17.35 8.03
C VAL A 321 -23.85 -15.86 7.69
N MET A 322 -24.47 -15.07 8.56
CA MET A 322 -24.72 -13.66 8.32
C MET A 322 -23.69 -12.81 9.09
N PRO A 323 -22.71 -12.18 8.41
CA PRO A 323 -21.77 -11.29 9.09
C PRO A 323 -22.44 -9.97 9.45
N VAL A 324 -22.14 -9.43 10.64
CA VAL A 324 -22.53 -8.08 11.06
C VAL A 324 -21.29 -7.27 11.45
N SER A 325 -21.21 -6.01 11.00
CA SER A 325 -20.22 -5.02 11.45
C SER A 325 -20.88 -3.65 11.57
N LEU A 326 -20.83 -3.08 12.76
CA LEU A 326 -21.51 -1.85 13.12
C LEU A 326 -20.54 -0.85 13.71
N ASN A 327 -20.76 0.42 13.37
CA ASN A 327 -20.11 1.54 14.04
C ASN A 327 -20.81 1.79 15.37
N ILE A 328 -20.05 1.68 16.45
CA ILE A 328 -20.49 1.96 17.83
C ILE A 328 -19.61 3.02 18.50
N ALA A 329 -18.91 3.84 17.70
CA ALA A 329 -18.05 4.91 18.20
C ALA A 329 -18.81 5.86 19.13
N GLY A 330 -18.22 6.07 20.31
CA GLY A 330 -18.79 6.93 21.35
C GLY A 330 -20.03 6.38 22.04
N LYS A 331 -20.46 5.15 21.76
CA LYS A 331 -21.61 4.51 22.41
C LYS A 331 -21.24 3.95 23.78
N ASN A 332 -22.17 4.02 24.73
CA ASN A 332 -21.95 3.61 26.12
C ASN A 332 -22.56 2.24 26.43
N GLU A 333 -23.63 1.86 25.75
CA GLU A 333 -24.30 0.57 25.90
C GLU A 333 -24.37 -0.16 24.56
N LEU A 334 -24.18 -1.48 24.59
CA LEU A 334 -24.46 -2.39 23.48
C LEU A 334 -25.43 -3.47 23.96
N LYS A 335 -26.57 -3.64 23.28
CA LYS A 335 -27.56 -4.68 23.57
C LYS A 335 -27.80 -5.54 22.35
N LEU A 336 -27.52 -6.84 22.49
CA LEU A 336 -27.77 -7.88 21.50
C LEU A 336 -29.13 -8.52 21.82
N VAL A 337 -30.00 -8.70 20.82
CA VAL A 337 -31.36 -9.22 21.00
C VAL A 337 -31.64 -10.28 19.94
N VAL A 338 -32.22 -11.41 20.34
CA VAL A 338 -32.75 -12.42 19.41
C VAL A 338 -34.26 -12.53 19.65
N THR A 339 -35.06 -12.41 18.58
CA THR A 339 -36.50 -12.68 18.61
C THR A 339 -36.84 -13.94 17.82
N ASN A 340 -38.00 -14.53 18.08
CA ASN A 340 -38.44 -15.82 17.54
C ASN A 340 -38.91 -15.84 16.07
N GLY A 341 -38.41 -14.94 15.22
CA GLY A 341 -38.65 -14.99 13.77
C GLY A 341 -40.09 -14.82 13.26
N GLY A 342 -41.11 -14.80 14.13
CA GLY A 342 -42.53 -14.75 13.77
C GLY A 342 -43.27 -16.09 13.85
N ASP A 343 -42.65 -17.17 14.34
CA ASP A 343 -43.30 -18.46 14.63
C ASP A 343 -43.37 -18.78 16.14
N ASN A 344 -43.15 -20.04 16.57
CA ASN A 344 -43.19 -20.40 17.99
C ASN A 344 -41.80 -20.20 18.64
N LEU A 345 -41.40 -20.95 19.66
CA LEU A 345 -40.05 -20.86 20.26
C LEU A 345 -39.27 -22.17 20.06
N ASP A 346 -39.82 -23.13 19.32
CA ASP A 346 -39.22 -24.45 19.23
C ASP A 346 -37.92 -24.36 18.44
N TYR A 347 -36.81 -24.79 19.04
CA TYR A 347 -35.50 -24.92 18.37
C TYR A 347 -34.81 -23.60 18.00
N ASP A 348 -35.15 -22.47 18.64
CA ASP A 348 -34.57 -21.15 18.35
C ASP A 348 -33.19 -20.93 18.99
N HIS A 349 -32.27 -21.89 18.81
CA HIS A 349 -30.88 -21.80 19.24
C HIS A 349 -30.12 -20.90 18.28
N ALA A 350 -29.62 -19.77 18.79
CA ALA A 350 -29.10 -18.67 17.98
C ALA A 350 -27.78 -18.14 18.54
N ASP A 351 -26.80 -17.98 17.64
CA ASP A 351 -25.44 -17.63 18.02
C ASP A 351 -25.00 -16.26 17.51
N TRP A 352 -24.31 -15.53 18.39
CA TRP A 352 -23.46 -14.40 18.06
C TRP A 352 -22.00 -14.88 18.02
N ALA A 353 -21.65 -15.63 16.97
CA ALA A 353 -20.33 -16.22 16.80
C ALA A 353 -19.25 -15.16 16.53
N ASN A 354 -18.05 -15.33 17.10
CA ASN A 354 -16.95 -14.36 17.05
C ASN A 354 -17.33 -12.91 17.41
N ALA A 355 -18.37 -12.74 18.25
CA ALA A 355 -18.83 -11.42 18.66
C ALA A 355 -17.72 -10.65 19.39
N LYS A 356 -17.28 -9.53 18.82
CA LYS A 356 -16.20 -8.70 19.36
C LYS A 356 -16.46 -7.21 19.20
N VAL A 357 -15.82 -6.43 20.06
CA VAL A 357 -15.73 -4.97 19.96
C VAL A 357 -14.27 -4.54 19.80
N SER A 358 -14.02 -3.45 19.07
CA SER A 358 -12.68 -2.92 18.84
C SER A 358 -12.63 -1.40 18.98
N SER A 359 -11.51 -0.87 19.49
CA SER A 359 -11.22 0.58 19.45
C SER A 359 -10.94 1.08 18.02
N ALA A 360 -10.71 0.17 17.07
CA ALA A 360 -10.62 0.50 15.66
C ALA A 360 -12.02 0.74 15.07
N ALA A 361 -12.13 1.75 14.21
CA ALA A 361 -13.34 1.98 13.42
C ALA A 361 -13.68 0.73 12.59
N PRO A 362 -14.98 0.45 12.35
CA PRO A 362 -15.36 -0.75 11.63
C PRO A 362 -14.77 -0.68 10.22
N THR A 363 -14.01 -1.69 9.83
CA THR A 363 -13.85 -2.00 8.41
C THR A 363 -15.24 -2.41 7.92
N THR A 364 -15.76 -1.68 6.95
CA THR A 364 -17.13 -1.84 6.45
C THR A 364 -17.31 -3.24 5.84
N VAL A 365 -17.84 -4.18 6.63
CA VAL A 365 -18.52 -5.36 6.09
C VAL A 365 -20.01 -5.10 6.22
N THR A 366 -20.64 -4.78 5.08
CA THR A 366 -22.08 -4.57 5.01
C THR A 366 -22.78 -5.93 5.09
N PRO A 367 -23.62 -6.21 6.12
CA PRO A 367 -24.55 -7.33 6.06
C PRO A 367 -25.53 -7.09 4.91
N SER A 368 -25.86 -8.13 4.15
CA SER A 368 -26.94 -8.12 3.16
C SER A 368 -28.27 -8.50 3.83
N PRO A 369 -29.29 -7.63 3.92
CA PRO A 369 -30.63 -8.04 4.34
C PRO A 369 -31.50 -8.48 3.15
N THR A 370 -32.40 -9.43 3.41
CA THR A 370 -33.42 -10.01 2.51
C THR A 370 -34.56 -8.99 2.24
N PRO A 371 -35.24 -9.00 1.07
CA PRO A 371 -35.77 -7.78 0.43
C PRO A 371 -37.22 -7.41 0.78
N ALA A 372 -37.48 -6.10 0.85
CA ALA A 372 -38.79 -5.46 0.66
C ALA A 372 -38.73 -4.50 -0.56
N PRO A 373 -39.86 -4.19 -1.23
CA PRO A 373 -39.86 -3.60 -2.57
C PRO A 373 -39.19 -2.22 -2.62
N ALA A 374 -38.33 -2.03 -3.62
CA ALA A 374 -37.32 -0.98 -3.70
C ALA A 374 -37.87 0.45 -3.86
N PRO A 375 -37.37 1.41 -3.08
CA PRO A 375 -36.86 2.68 -3.59
C PRO A 375 -35.40 2.51 -4.02
N ALA A 376 -35.01 3.19 -5.10
CA ALA A 376 -33.72 3.03 -5.77
C ALA A 376 -32.50 3.15 -4.81
N PRO A 377 -31.45 2.33 -4.98
CA PRO A 377 -30.27 2.35 -4.13
C PRO A 377 -29.53 3.69 -4.22
N ALA A 378 -29.04 4.18 -3.07
CA ALA A 378 -28.05 5.24 -3.05
C ALA A 378 -26.74 4.74 -3.71
N PRO A 379 -26.08 5.55 -4.55
CA PRO A 379 -24.91 5.13 -5.31
C PRO A 379 -23.74 4.75 -4.40
N ALA A 380 -22.99 3.73 -4.83
CA ALA A 380 -21.78 3.24 -4.18
C ALA A 380 -20.74 4.37 -3.97
N PRO A 381 -19.89 4.30 -2.93
CA PRO A 381 -18.81 5.26 -2.76
C PRO A 381 -17.88 5.21 -3.98
N ALA A 382 -17.87 6.30 -4.73
CA ALA A 382 -17.03 6.50 -5.90
C ALA A 382 -15.52 6.46 -5.53
N PRO A 383 -14.63 6.24 -6.51
CA PRO A 383 -13.19 6.47 -6.31
C PRO A 383 -12.95 7.78 -5.58
N ALA A 384 -11.98 7.81 -4.66
CA ALA A 384 -11.65 9.01 -3.90
C ALA A 384 -11.53 10.21 -4.87
N PRO A 385 -12.13 11.37 -4.55
CA PRO A 385 -12.20 12.49 -5.47
C PRO A 385 -10.84 12.76 -6.10
N ALA A 386 -10.83 13.04 -7.40
CA ALA A 386 -9.66 13.59 -8.06
C ALA A 386 -9.11 14.73 -7.19
N PRO A 387 -7.77 14.83 -6.99
CA PRO A 387 -7.21 16.02 -6.38
C PRO A 387 -7.74 17.22 -7.16
N THR A 388 -8.61 17.99 -6.52
CA THR A 388 -9.28 19.10 -7.18
C THR A 388 -8.17 20.11 -7.47
N PRO A 389 -7.97 20.54 -8.73
CA PRO A 389 -6.99 21.57 -9.02
C PRO A 389 -7.36 22.77 -8.17
N SER A 390 -6.57 23.04 -7.13
CA SER A 390 -6.87 24.12 -6.21
C SER A 390 -6.87 25.41 -7.04
N PRO A 391 -7.94 26.22 -6.99
CA PRO A 391 -8.01 27.47 -7.76
C PRO A 391 -6.93 28.48 -7.37
N SER A 392 -6.14 28.18 -6.32
CA SER A 392 -5.00 28.94 -5.83
C SER A 392 -3.64 28.58 -6.47
N ILE A 393 -3.55 27.60 -7.38
CA ILE A 393 -2.28 27.25 -8.02
C ILE A 393 -1.94 28.27 -9.11
N VAL A 394 -0.84 29.01 -8.90
CA VAL A 394 -0.27 29.90 -9.91
C VAL A 394 0.65 29.07 -10.83
N TYR A 395 0.33 29.06 -12.12
CA TYR A 395 1.11 28.38 -13.15
C TYR A 395 2.10 29.33 -13.81
N SER A 396 3.33 28.87 -14.00
CA SER A 396 4.34 29.51 -14.82
C SER A 396 4.20 29.08 -16.28
N ALA A 397 4.78 29.87 -17.18
CA ALA A 397 4.90 29.52 -18.60
C ALA A 397 5.70 28.21 -18.79
N PRO A 398 5.62 27.57 -19.98
CA PRO A 398 6.36 26.35 -20.26
C PRO A 398 7.86 26.49 -20.04
N ILE A 399 8.51 25.40 -19.64
CA ILE A 399 9.96 25.36 -19.39
C ILE A 399 10.72 24.43 -20.34
N VAL A 400 11.99 24.74 -20.55
CA VAL A 400 12.95 23.90 -21.26
C VAL A 400 14.06 23.48 -20.30
N ILE A 401 14.18 22.19 -20.07
CA ILE A 401 15.24 21.58 -19.24
C ILE A 401 16.40 21.20 -20.16
N SER A 402 17.52 21.93 -20.07
CA SER A 402 18.72 21.72 -20.89
C SER A 402 19.91 21.12 -20.13
N LYS A 403 19.74 20.85 -18.83
CA LYS A 403 20.74 20.22 -17.96
C LYS A 403 20.06 19.23 -17.02
N GLY A 404 20.80 18.22 -16.56
CA GLY A 404 20.32 17.29 -15.57
C GLY A 404 20.11 17.97 -14.22
N GLY A 405 19.26 17.37 -13.38
CA GLY A 405 18.92 17.91 -12.08
C GLY A 405 17.52 17.56 -11.63
N THR A 406 17.12 18.13 -10.49
CA THR A 406 15.78 18.00 -9.93
C THR A 406 15.01 19.30 -10.13
N TYR A 407 13.77 19.19 -10.60
CA TYR A 407 12.90 20.28 -10.97
C TYR A 407 11.56 20.12 -10.26
N SER A 408 11.11 21.21 -9.63
CA SER A 408 9.78 21.31 -9.04
C SER A 408 9.14 22.64 -9.44
N GLY A 409 7.85 22.62 -9.72
CA GLY A 409 7.12 23.82 -10.09
C GLY A 409 5.72 23.54 -10.63
N ASN A 410 5.04 24.62 -11.00
CA ASN A 410 3.73 24.55 -11.62
C ASN A 410 3.83 25.14 -13.02
N TRP A 411 3.58 24.36 -14.07
CA TRP A 411 3.77 24.80 -15.46
C TRP A 411 2.53 24.56 -16.29
N GLU A 412 2.19 25.54 -17.13
CA GLU A 412 1.06 25.49 -18.05
C GLU A 412 1.48 25.79 -19.48
N SER A 413 0.97 24.99 -20.43
CA SER A 413 0.97 25.35 -21.85
C SER A 413 -0.44 25.47 -22.42
N LEU A 414 -0.80 26.67 -22.90
CA LEU A 414 -2.05 26.91 -23.63
C LEU A 414 -1.91 26.77 -25.15
N ASP A 415 -0.70 26.50 -25.65
CA ASP A 415 -0.46 26.20 -27.05
C ASP A 415 -0.42 24.67 -27.23
N PRO A 416 -1.35 24.08 -28.01
CA PRO A 416 -1.38 22.63 -28.22
C PRO A 416 -0.14 22.07 -28.95
N SER A 417 0.67 22.92 -29.58
CA SER A 417 1.93 22.54 -30.22
C SER A 417 3.16 22.63 -29.31
N VAL A 418 3.02 23.16 -28.09
CA VAL A 418 4.15 23.39 -27.17
C VAL A 418 3.94 22.58 -25.89
N PRO A 419 4.90 21.70 -25.52
CA PRO A 419 4.82 20.99 -24.25
C PRO A 419 4.98 21.91 -23.05
N ALA A 420 4.32 21.62 -21.92
CA ALA A 420 4.52 22.40 -20.69
C ALA A 420 5.95 22.24 -20.12
N VAL A 421 6.55 21.06 -20.28
CA VAL A 421 7.94 20.77 -19.93
C VAL A 421 8.63 20.07 -21.11
N SER A 422 9.67 20.71 -21.66
CA SER A 422 10.51 20.14 -22.72
C SER A 422 11.86 19.72 -22.17
N ILE A 423 12.23 18.44 -22.29
CA ILE A 423 13.52 17.91 -21.88
C ILE A 423 14.46 17.83 -23.09
N LYS A 424 15.54 18.62 -23.06
CA LYS A 424 16.56 18.73 -24.11
C LYS A 424 17.96 18.40 -23.58
N THR A 425 18.05 17.34 -22.78
CA THR A 425 19.31 16.81 -22.24
C THR A 425 19.19 15.30 -22.06
N SER A 426 20.33 14.60 -22.14
CA SER A 426 20.44 13.17 -21.81
C SER A 426 20.94 12.91 -20.39
N GLU A 427 21.33 13.97 -19.67
CA GLU A 427 21.63 13.90 -18.25
C GLU A 427 20.36 13.53 -17.46
N PRO A 428 20.48 12.86 -16.30
CA PRO A 428 19.32 12.51 -15.47
C PRO A 428 18.47 13.73 -15.08
N VAL A 429 17.17 13.66 -15.32
CA VAL A 429 16.18 14.68 -14.97
C VAL A 429 15.14 14.09 -14.03
N ILE A 430 14.93 14.73 -12.89
CA ILE A 430 13.87 14.41 -11.94
C ILE A 430 12.87 15.56 -11.96
N ILE A 431 11.61 15.30 -12.27
CA ILE A 431 10.49 16.24 -12.12
C ILE A 431 9.68 15.75 -10.93
N GLU A 432 9.56 16.57 -9.88
CA GLU A 432 8.89 16.14 -8.66
C GLU A 432 8.04 17.22 -7.99
N ASN A 433 7.04 16.79 -7.22
CA ASN A 433 6.20 17.66 -6.40
C ASN A 433 5.63 18.85 -7.19
N SER A 434 5.09 18.56 -8.37
CA SER A 434 4.78 19.55 -9.41
C SER A 434 3.34 19.44 -9.88
N ASN A 435 2.79 20.55 -10.39
CA ASN A 435 1.48 20.55 -11.06
C ASN A 435 1.66 21.00 -12.51
N ILE A 436 1.27 20.15 -13.45
CA ILE A 436 1.47 20.40 -14.88
C ILE A 436 0.13 20.32 -15.58
N ARG A 437 -0.17 21.30 -16.42
CA ARG A 437 -1.36 21.22 -17.27
C ARG A 437 -1.08 21.77 -18.66
N GLY A 438 -1.82 21.31 -19.66
CA GLY A 438 -1.58 21.82 -20.99
C GLY A 438 -2.47 21.25 -22.06
N ARG A 439 -2.50 21.97 -23.19
CA ARG A 439 -3.26 21.60 -24.39
C ARG A 439 -2.54 20.58 -25.28
N GLY A 440 -1.21 20.58 -25.23
CA GLY A 440 -0.33 19.59 -25.85
C GLY A 440 0.25 18.63 -24.82
N ASP A 441 1.35 17.97 -25.15
CA ASP A 441 2.05 17.08 -24.22
C ASP A 441 2.44 17.82 -22.93
N LEU A 442 2.29 17.19 -21.78
CA LEU A 442 2.68 17.81 -20.50
C LEU A 442 4.20 17.76 -20.34
N ILE A 443 4.79 16.58 -20.53
CA ILE A 443 6.24 16.37 -20.48
C ILE A 443 6.66 15.67 -21.78
N ASN A 444 7.62 16.26 -22.49
CA ASN A 444 8.14 15.72 -23.74
C ASN A 444 9.67 15.71 -23.73
N GLY A 445 10.30 14.69 -24.30
CA GLY A 445 11.76 14.63 -24.39
C GLY A 445 12.33 13.58 -25.36
N TRP A 446 13.62 13.74 -25.63
CA TRP A 446 14.47 12.79 -26.36
C TRP A 446 15.72 12.47 -25.54
N TYR A 447 16.25 11.26 -25.71
CA TYR A 447 17.44 10.73 -25.03
C TYR A 447 17.33 10.77 -23.50
N GLY A 448 16.11 10.65 -22.97
CA GLY A 448 15.82 10.94 -21.57
C GLY A 448 16.27 9.85 -20.59
N ARG A 449 16.79 10.28 -19.43
CA ARG A 449 16.80 9.54 -18.16
C ARG A 449 15.87 10.27 -17.22
N VAL A 450 14.61 9.89 -17.20
CA VAL A 450 13.55 10.74 -16.64
C VAL A 450 12.87 10.06 -15.45
N THR A 451 12.87 10.74 -14.31
CA THR A 451 12.02 10.40 -13.17
C THR A 451 10.93 11.45 -13.02
N VAL A 452 9.67 11.02 -12.98
CA VAL A 452 8.51 11.86 -12.68
C VAL A 452 7.87 11.31 -11.42
N ARG A 453 7.83 12.08 -10.33
CA ARG A 453 7.27 11.60 -9.05
C ARG A 453 6.46 12.63 -8.30
N ASN A 454 5.34 12.22 -7.69
CA ASN A 454 4.44 13.13 -6.97
C ASN A 454 3.99 14.32 -7.85
N VAL A 455 3.66 14.06 -9.12
CA VAL A 455 3.23 15.08 -10.08
C VAL A 455 1.73 14.96 -10.33
N ASN A 456 1.01 16.08 -10.34
CA ASN A 456 -0.37 16.15 -10.83
C ASN A 456 -0.39 16.70 -12.27
N GLY A 457 -0.86 15.91 -13.22
CA GLY A 457 -0.96 16.24 -14.64
C GLY A 457 -2.40 16.39 -15.12
N TYR A 458 -2.72 17.49 -15.81
CA TYR A 458 -4.06 17.74 -16.35
C TYR A 458 -4.03 18.09 -17.84
N GLY A 459 -4.66 17.26 -18.67
CA GLY A 459 -4.87 17.53 -20.09
C GLY A 459 -5.99 18.55 -20.29
N LEU A 460 -5.72 19.58 -21.09
CA LEU A 460 -6.69 20.61 -21.47
C LEU A 460 -7.12 20.39 -22.92
N ASN A 461 -8.41 20.61 -23.23
CA ASN A 461 -8.88 20.54 -24.61
C ASN A 461 -7.99 21.42 -25.53
N PRO A 462 -7.46 20.88 -26.65
CA PRO A 462 -6.56 21.60 -27.54
C PRO A 462 -7.11 22.90 -28.12
N ASN A 463 -8.43 23.06 -28.14
CA ASN A 463 -9.12 24.13 -28.87
C ASN A 463 -8.64 24.23 -30.33
N ARG A 464 -8.40 23.08 -30.94
CA ARG A 464 -7.98 22.95 -32.34
C ARG A 464 -8.69 21.76 -32.97
N SER A 465 -9.50 22.03 -33.99
CA SER A 465 -10.34 21.01 -34.63
C SER A 465 -9.51 19.80 -35.08
N GLY A 466 -9.95 18.59 -34.71
CA GLY A 466 -9.30 17.33 -35.08
C GLY A 466 -8.06 16.96 -34.24
N TRP A 467 -7.70 17.74 -33.21
CA TRP A 467 -6.56 17.46 -32.33
C TRP A 467 -7.01 16.81 -31.03
N THR A 468 -6.19 15.93 -30.45
CA THR A 468 -6.41 15.32 -29.12
C THR A 468 -5.63 16.08 -28.05
N THR A 469 -6.03 15.94 -26.78
CA THR A 469 -5.16 16.31 -25.65
C THR A 469 -3.80 15.60 -25.79
N GLY A 470 -2.75 16.21 -25.22
CA GLY A 470 -1.42 15.63 -25.25
C GLY A 470 -1.18 14.54 -24.20
N ARG A 471 -0.03 13.88 -24.32
CA ARG A 471 0.45 12.83 -23.41
C ARG A 471 0.82 13.45 -22.06
N PHE A 472 0.68 12.69 -20.97
CA PHE A 472 1.30 13.01 -19.69
C PHE A 472 2.82 13.01 -19.80
N LEU A 473 3.37 11.97 -20.43
CA LEU A 473 4.81 11.84 -20.73
C LEU A 473 4.97 11.20 -22.11
N SER A 474 5.76 11.82 -22.97
CA SER A 474 6.11 11.30 -24.30
C SER A 474 7.62 11.28 -24.48
N LEU A 475 8.18 10.10 -24.71
CA LEU A 475 9.61 9.89 -24.97
C LEU A 475 9.81 9.04 -26.21
N GLU A 476 10.40 9.65 -27.24
CA GLU A 476 10.66 8.99 -28.52
C GLU A 476 11.88 8.06 -28.46
N GLU A 477 13.00 8.53 -27.93
CA GLU A 477 14.19 7.73 -27.63
C GLU A 477 14.58 7.96 -26.16
N PHE A 478 14.81 6.91 -25.38
CA PHE A 478 15.08 7.05 -23.95
C PHE A 478 15.99 5.97 -23.41
N TYR A 479 16.75 6.32 -22.36
CA TYR A 479 17.59 5.39 -21.62
C TYR A 479 16.81 4.77 -20.47
N SER A 480 16.14 5.58 -19.64
CA SER A 480 15.37 5.08 -18.50
C SER A 480 14.21 6.00 -18.14
N VAL A 481 13.18 5.40 -17.56
CA VAL A 481 11.98 6.10 -17.11
C VAL A 481 11.53 5.55 -15.77
N ARG A 482 11.25 6.45 -14.82
CA ARG A 482 10.46 6.12 -13.64
C ARG A 482 9.31 7.11 -13.52
N VAL A 483 8.08 6.64 -13.55
CA VAL A 483 6.89 7.45 -13.24
C VAL A 483 6.24 6.86 -12.00
N GLU A 484 6.29 7.57 -10.88
CA GLU A 484 5.77 7.04 -9.62
C GLU A 484 4.90 8.02 -8.85
N ASN A 485 3.93 7.48 -8.09
CA ASN A 485 3.09 8.25 -7.17
C ASN A 485 2.50 9.52 -7.82
N SER A 486 2.14 9.47 -9.11
CA SER A 486 1.68 10.64 -9.87
C SER A 486 0.21 10.51 -10.23
N TYR A 487 -0.45 11.64 -10.44
CA TYR A 487 -1.84 11.76 -10.88
C TYR A 487 -1.89 12.28 -12.31
N MET A 488 -2.73 11.71 -13.16
CA MET A 488 -2.97 12.21 -14.51
C MET A 488 -4.44 12.16 -14.90
N GLU A 489 -4.97 13.26 -15.41
CA GLU A 489 -6.38 13.36 -15.80
C GLU A 489 -6.56 14.03 -17.16
N GLY A 490 -7.40 13.46 -18.02
CA GLY A 490 -7.73 14.04 -19.33
C GLY A 490 -6.58 14.08 -20.34
N THR A 491 -5.41 13.55 -19.97
CA THR A 491 -4.26 13.39 -20.89
C THR A 491 -4.47 12.17 -21.78
N THR A 492 -3.63 12.01 -22.80
CA THR A 492 -3.57 10.78 -23.59
C THR A 492 -2.57 9.74 -23.04
N GLY A 493 -2.27 9.79 -21.74
CA GLY A 493 -1.42 8.82 -21.04
C GLY A 493 0.06 8.94 -21.40
N MET A 494 0.80 7.83 -21.35
CA MET A 494 2.25 7.78 -21.50
C MET A 494 2.67 7.01 -22.75
N TYR A 495 3.64 7.56 -23.49
CA TYR A 495 4.13 6.97 -24.74
C TYR A 495 5.65 6.81 -24.72
N PHE A 496 6.09 5.59 -25.02
CA PHE A 496 7.49 5.21 -25.07
C PHE A 496 7.75 4.44 -26.35
N ARG A 497 8.63 4.98 -27.21
CA ARG A 497 8.91 4.34 -28.50
C ARG A 497 10.17 3.49 -28.46
N LYS A 498 11.35 4.09 -28.31
CA LYS A 498 12.61 3.36 -28.46
C LYS A 498 13.47 3.40 -27.21
N TYR A 499 13.63 2.23 -26.58
CA TYR A 499 14.58 2.03 -25.50
C TYR A 499 16.00 1.87 -26.07
N ILE A 500 16.93 2.67 -25.54
CA ILE A 500 18.37 2.66 -25.90
C ILE A 500 19.25 2.54 -24.65
N GLY A 501 18.67 2.10 -23.54
CA GLY A 501 19.34 1.98 -22.25
C GLY A 501 20.21 0.74 -22.10
N SER A 502 21.02 0.75 -21.06
CA SER A 502 21.86 -0.36 -20.64
C SER A 502 21.42 -0.95 -19.30
N PRO A 503 21.10 -2.26 -19.24
CA PRO A 503 20.75 -2.93 -17.99
C PRO A 503 21.88 -2.89 -16.96
N ALA A 504 23.14 -2.89 -17.42
CA ALA A 504 24.32 -2.76 -16.55
C ALA A 504 24.39 -1.40 -15.84
N ALA A 505 23.75 -0.37 -16.41
CA ALA A 505 23.61 0.95 -15.79
C ALA A 505 22.33 1.07 -14.93
N GLY A 506 21.57 -0.01 -14.75
CA GLY A 506 20.28 0.01 -14.04
C GLY A 506 19.18 0.73 -14.82
N GLU A 507 19.36 0.94 -16.12
CA GLU A 507 18.40 1.65 -16.97
C GLU A 507 17.25 0.71 -17.33
N THR A 508 16.02 1.16 -17.09
CA THR A 508 14.79 0.41 -17.34
C THR A 508 13.56 1.34 -17.29
N VAL A 509 12.35 0.78 -17.37
CA VAL A 509 11.07 1.49 -17.23
C VAL A 509 10.33 1.01 -15.99
N GLN A 510 9.95 1.94 -15.12
CA GLN A 510 9.09 1.67 -13.97
C GLN A 510 7.92 2.64 -13.91
N ILE A 511 6.69 2.12 -13.93
CA ILE A 511 5.46 2.90 -13.88
C ILE A 511 4.64 2.41 -12.69
N MET A 512 4.80 3.09 -11.56
CA MET A 512 4.46 2.54 -10.25
C MET A 512 3.51 3.44 -9.48
N ARG A 513 2.45 2.87 -8.90
CA ARG A 513 1.62 3.58 -7.90
C ARG A 513 1.02 4.89 -8.42
N ASN A 514 0.67 4.97 -9.70
CA ASN A 514 0.05 6.17 -10.28
C ASN A 514 -1.47 6.09 -10.27
N ARG A 515 -2.14 7.24 -10.26
CA ARG A 515 -3.58 7.36 -10.48
C ARG A 515 -3.81 8.03 -11.84
N ALA A 516 -4.63 7.41 -12.67
CA ALA A 516 -5.02 7.93 -13.98
C ALA A 516 -6.54 7.99 -14.08
N LYS A 517 -7.06 9.11 -14.57
CA LYS A 517 -8.49 9.35 -14.74
C LYS A 517 -8.79 9.84 -16.15
N ASN A 518 -9.73 9.18 -16.84
CA ASN A 518 -10.23 9.61 -18.14
C ASN A 518 -9.11 9.87 -19.17
N ILE A 519 -8.37 8.82 -19.54
CA ILE A 519 -7.37 8.91 -20.61
C ILE A 519 -8.10 9.15 -21.94
N ASP A 520 -7.83 10.29 -22.58
CA ASP A 520 -8.78 10.89 -23.52
C ASP A 520 -8.21 11.14 -24.93
N GLY A 521 -8.41 10.19 -25.82
CA GLY A 521 -8.10 10.30 -27.25
C GLY A 521 -9.18 10.96 -28.10
N ARG A 522 -10.24 11.54 -27.53
CA ARG A 522 -11.27 12.24 -28.33
C ARG A 522 -10.70 13.50 -28.98
N THR A 523 -11.15 13.79 -30.19
CA THR A 523 -10.71 14.98 -30.93
C THR A 523 -11.55 16.21 -30.61
N SER A 524 -10.88 17.35 -30.50
CA SER A 524 -11.47 18.66 -30.22
C SER A 524 -12.26 19.17 -31.42
N ASN A 525 -13.35 19.90 -31.15
CA ASN A 525 -14.10 20.63 -32.18
C ASN A 525 -13.56 22.06 -32.42
N GLY A 526 -12.46 22.46 -31.77
CA GLY A 526 -11.87 23.80 -31.91
C GLY A 526 -12.42 24.88 -30.97
N VAL A 527 -13.52 24.61 -30.24
CA VAL A 527 -14.20 25.59 -29.38
C VAL A 527 -14.44 25.09 -27.95
N GLY A 528 -13.56 24.21 -27.45
CA GLY A 528 -13.62 23.66 -26.09
C GLY A 528 -14.45 22.39 -25.94
N GLY A 529 -15.10 21.92 -27.02
CA GLY A 529 -15.83 20.67 -27.05
C GLY A 529 -15.11 19.57 -27.86
N TYR A 530 -15.84 18.50 -28.15
CA TYR A 530 -15.38 17.35 -28.92
C TYR A 530 -16.25 17.17 -30.17
N ASP A 531 -15.67 16.65 -31.25
CA ASP A 531 -16.33 16.49 -32.55
C ASP A 531 -16.93 15.09 -32.78
N GLY A 532 -16.82 14.20 -31.79
CA GLY A 532 -17.31 12.83 -31.84
C GLY A 532 -16.34 11.81 -32.43
N ASN A 533 -15.18 12.24 -32.95
CA ASN A 533 -14.12 11.34 -33.40
C ASN A 533 -13.07 11.12 -32.28
N ALA A 534 -12.16 10.18 -32.52
CA ALA A 534 -11.06 9.90 -31.62
C ALA A 534 -9.87 9.26 -32.35
N TYR A 535 -8.71 9.33 -31.71
CA TYR A 535 -7.53 8.54 -32.06
C TYR A 535 -7.23 7.54 -30.95
N SER A 536 -6.68 6.39 -31.34
CA SER A 536 -6.18 5.39 -30.39
C SER A 536 -5.08 5.98 -29.51
N ARG A 537 -5.32 5.91 -28.20
CA ARG A 537 -4.45 6.41 -27.12
C ARG A 537 -4.55 5.47 -25.94
N GLN A 538 -3.51 5.41 -25.12
CA GLN A 538 -3.35 4.41 -24.08
C GLN A 538 -2.92 5.08 -22.79
N PHE A 539 -3.24 4.49 -21.64
CA PHE A 539 -2.63 4.91 -20.38
C PHE A 539 -1.11 4.67 -20.42
N VAL A 540 -0.69 3.49 -20.91
CA VAL A 540 0.71 3.20 -21.24
C VAL A 540 0.78 2.55 -22.62
N GLN A 541 1.61 3.12 -23.50
CA GLN A 541 1.98 2.50 -24.77
C GLN A 541 3.49 2.34 -24.87
N PHE A 542 3.91 1.09 -25.04
CA PHE A 542 5.23 0.77 -25.57
C PHE A 542 5.09 0.52 -27.07
N ASN A 543 5.91 1.19 -27.88
CA ASN A 543 5.88 1.10 -29.34
C ASN A 543 7.26 0.77 -29.90
N ALA A 544 7.54 -0.51 -30.14
CA ALA A 544 8.85 -1.03 -30.52
C ALA A 544 9.90 -0.93 -29.38
N VAL A 545 9.47 -1.12 -28.13
CA VAL A 545 10.35 -1.21 -26.96
C VAL A 545 10.72 -2.68 -26.74
N GLN A 546 11.86 -3.09 -27.27
CA GLN A 546 12.24 -4.50 -27.37
C GLN A 546 13.38 -4.86 -26.41
N GLN A 547 13.37 -6.10 -25.93
CA GLN A 547 14.38 -6.68 -25.05
C GLN A 547 14.66 -5.82 -23.82
N LEU A 548 13.61 -5.23 -23.26
CA LEU A 548 13.67 -4.34 -22.10
C LEU A 548 13.68 -5.18 -20.80
N PRO A 549 14.80 -5.26 -20.07
CA PRO A 549 14.85 -6.01 -18.83
C PRO A 549 14.41 -5.15 -17.65
N ASN A 550 13.99 -5.82 -16.57
CA ASN A 550 13.67 -5.27 -15.26
C ASN A 550 12.54 -4.23 -15.28
N ALA A 551 11.75 -4.21 -16.35
CA ALA A 551 10.66 -3.25 -16.48
C ALA A 551 9.42 -3.70 -15.74
N GLU A 552 8.73 -2.73 -15.16
CA GLU A 552 7.64 -2.96 -14.23
C GLU A 552 6.54 -1.90 -14.38
N ILE A 553 5.30 -2.34 -14.52
CA ILE A 553 4.10 -1.50 -14.52
C ILE A 553 3.19 -2.05 -13.42
N ALA A 554 3.20 -1.41 -12.24
CA ALA A 554 2.48 -1.97 -11.11
C ALA A 554 1.83 -0.98 -10.16
N TRP A 555 0.80 -1.48 -9.47
CA TRP A 555 0.06 -0.74 -8.46
C TRP A 555 -0.61 0.55 -8.96
N ASN A 556 -0.90 0.65 -10.26
CA ASN A 556 -1.58 1.82 -10.81
C ASN A 556 -3.11 1.69 -10.70
N GLU A 557 -3.79 2.78 -10.38
CA GLU A 557 -5.25 2.95 -10.51
C GLU A 557 -5.54 3.66 -11.83
N VAL A 558 -6.28 3.04 -12.73
CA VAL A 558 -6.71 3.64 -14.00
C VAL A 558 -8.22 3.58 -14.06
N VAL A 559 -8.90 4.73 -14.13
CA VAL A 559 -10.36 4.80 -14.20
C VAL A 559 -10.77 5.68 -15.38
N ASN A 560 -11.42 5.07 -16.38
CA ASN A 560 -12.06 5.78 -17.47
C ASN A 560 -13.57 5.71 -17.27
N GLU A 561 -14.24 6.86 -17.21
CA GLU A 561 -15.68 6.95 -17.04
C GLU A 561 -16.39 6.92 -18.41
N PRO A 562 -17.56 6.26 -18.53
CA PRO A 562 -18.35 6.26 -19.76
C PRO A 562 -18.60 7.67 -20.31
N ASN A 563 -18.41 7.85 -21.62
CA ASN A 563 -18.61 9.13 -22.34
C ASN A 563 -17.69 10.29 -21.88
N LYS A 564 -16.71 10.04 -21.00
CA LYS A 564 -15.78 11.06 -20.51
C LYS A 564 -14.41 11.00 -21.14
N SER A 565 -14.07 9.93 -21.84
CA SER A 565 -12.79 9.78 -22.53
C SER A 565 -12.87 8.78 -23.68
N PHE A 566 -11.79 8.66 -24.44
CA PHE A 566 -11.55 7.56 -25.36
C PHE A 566 -10.13 7.04 -25.13
N VAL A 567 -10.00 6.03 -24.26
CA VAL A 567 -8.82 5.17 -24.26
C VAL A 567 -9.07 4.07 -25.28
N GLU A 568 -8.06 3.62 -26.01
CA GLU A 568 -8.13 2.35 -26.74
C GLU A 568 -7.75 1.25 -25.74
N ASP A 569 -6.49 0.82 -25.74
CA ASP A 569 -5.98 -0.11 -24.75
C ASP A 569 -5.49 0.68 -23.54
N ASN A 570 -5.84 0.27 -22.33
CA ASN A 570 -5.26 0.92 -21.16
C ASN A 570 -3.74 0.69 -21.14
N ILE A 571 -3.29 -0.55 -21.33
CA ILE A 571 -1.88 -0.88 -21.47
C ILE A 571 -1.69 -1.66 -22.77
N SER A 572 -0.87 -1.13 -23.69
CA SER A 572 -0.51 -1.81 -24.94
C SER A 572 1.00 -2.01 -25.08
N MET A 573 1.39 -3.27 -25.33
CA MET A 573 2.74 -3.69 -25.68
C MET A 573 2.83 -3.91 -27.19
N TYR A 574 2.90 -2.81 -27.96
CA TYR A 574 3.00 -2.87 -29.41
C TYR A 574 4.43 -3.18 -29.85
N VAL A 575 4.61 -4.36 -30.45
CA VAL A 575 5.89 -4.89 -30.95
C VAL A 575 7.00 -4.72 -29.90
N SER A 576 6.68 -5.07 -28.66
CA SER A 576 7.50 -4.78 -27.48
C SER A 576 7.73 -6.05 -26.66
N SER A 577 8.89 -6.12 -26.01
CA SER A 577 9.31 -7.33 -25.32
C SER A 577 10.23 -7.11 -24.14
N GLY A 578 10.12 -8.00 -23.16
CA GLY A 578 11.18 -8.24 -22.19
C GLY A 578 12.21 -9.25 -22.74
N THR A 579 12.93 -9.90 -21.83
CA THR A 579 13.77 -11.05 -22.18
C THR A 579 13.25 -12.31 -21.49
N ALA A 580 13.67 -13.49 -21.96
CA ALA A 580 13.26 -14.76 -21.34
C ALA A 580 13.63 -14.86 -19.85
N THR A 581 14.74 -14.23 -19.43
CA THR A 581 15.21 -14.21 -18.04
C THR A 581 14.79 -12.96 -17.27
N SER A 582 14.29 -11.93 -17.95
CA SER A 582 13.81 -10.68 -17.36
C SER A 582 12.60 -10.18 -18.16
N PRO A 583 11.44 -10.84 -18.01
CA PRO A 583 10.22 -10.43 -18.69
C PRO A 583 9.74 -9.08 -18.15
N ILE A 584 9.02 -8.31 -18.97
CA ILE A 584 8.32 -7.11 -18.50
C ILE A 584 7.24 -7.55 -17.52
N LEU A 585 7.17 -6.94 -16.34
CA LEU A 585 6.19 -7.26 -15.31
C LEU A 585 5.04 -6.25 -15.34
N ILE A 586 3.80 -6.73 -15.49
CA ILE A 586 2.59 -5.90 -15.40
C ILE A 586 1.71 -6.50 -14.32
N HIS A 587 1.71 -5.91 -13.14
CA HIS A 587 1.02 -6.55 -12.02
C HIS A 587 0.40 -5.59 -11.03
N ASP A 588 -0.55 -6.15 -10.30
CA ASP A 588 -1.19 -5.46 -9.22
C ASP A 588 -1.88 -4.12 -9.57
N ASN A 589 -2.21 -3.90 -10.84
CA ASN A 589 -2.94 -2.71 -11.28
C ASN A 589 -4.45 -2.90 -11.13
N TYR A 590 -5.16 -1.80 -10.90
CA TYR A 590 -6.60 -1.71 -11.06
C TYR A 590 -6.91 -0.89 -12.31
N ILE A 591 -7.60 -1.49 -13.26
CA ILE A 591 -8.00 -0.85 -14.51
C ILE A 591 -9.51 -0.95 -14.63
N GLN A 592 -10.18 0.19 -14.66
CA GLN A 592 -11.61 0.29 -14.90
C GLN A 592 -11.89 1.09 -16.16
N GLY A 593 -12.70 0.51 -17.05
CA GLY A 593 -13.26 1.22 -18.17
C GLY A 593 -12.34 1.37 -19.38
N GLY A 594 -13.00 1.44 -20.53
CA GLY A 594 -12.44 1.55 -21.87
C GLY A 594 -13.62 1.43 -22.80
N TYR A 595 -14.05 2.57 -23.37
CA TYR A 595 -15.34 2.69 -24.04
C TYR A 595 -15.16 3.40 -25.38
N PRO A 596 -16.04 3.12 -26.36
CA PRO A 596 -16.21 4.02 -27.49
C PRO A 596 -16.60 5.43 -27.01
N VAL A 597 -16.42 6.43 -27.89
CA VAL A 597 -16.74 7.85 -27.58
C VAL A 597 -18.15 8.00 -27.00
N GLN A 598 -19.10 7.21 -27.52
CA GLN A 598 -20.41 6.99 -26.94
C GLN A 598 -20.50 5.57 -26.39
N ALA A 599 -20.46 5.40 -25.07
CA ALA A 599 -20.21 4.11 -24.43
C ALA A 599 -21.26 3.02 -24.75
N ALA A 600 -22.49 3.42 -25.09
CA ALA A 600 -23.58 2.49 -25.43
C ALA A 600 -23.58 2.04 -26.91
N THR A 601 -22.73 2.59 -27.77
CA THR A 601 -22.69 2.18 -29.18
C THR A 601 -21.92 0.87 -29.38
N GLY A 602 -22.20 0.17 -30.48
CA GLY A 602 -21.38 -0.96 -30.91
C GLY A 602 -20.07 -0.49 -31.57
N GLY A 603 -19.14 -1.41 -31.77
CA GLY A 603 -17.89 -1.16 -32.49
C GLY A 603 -16.85 -0.40 -31.66
N TYR A 604 -15.90 -1.13 -31.10
CA TYR A 604 -14.77 -0.59 -30.34
C TYR A 604 -13.69 -1.67 -30.26
N SER A 605 -12.42 -1.31 -30.47
CA SER A 605 -11.29 -2.26 -30.45
C SER A 605 -10.56 -2.32 -29.12
N GLY A 606 -10.68 -1.29 -28.28
CA GLY A 606 -9.86 -1.13 -27.08
C GLY A 606 -10.25 -2.02 -25.90
N GLY A 607 -9.31 -2.24 -24.99
CA GLY A 607 -9.54 -3.05 -23.78
C GLY A 607 -8.67 -2.70 -22.57
N GLY A 608 -8.44 -3.69 -21.72
CA GLY A 608 -7.60 -3.54 -20.54
C GLY A 608 -6.11 -3.61 -20.87
N ILE A 609 -5.54 -4.83 -20.89
CA ILE A 609 -4.11 -5.05 -21.13
C ILE A 609 -3.93 -5.91 -22.38
N MET A 610 -3.21 -5.38 -23.37
CA MET A 610 -2.82 -6.05 -24.60
C MET A 610 -1.33 -6.38 -24.57
N VAL A 611 -1.00 -7.66 -24.68
CA VAL A 611 0.37 -8.11 -24.95
C VAL A 611 0.45 -8.79 -26.31
N GLY A 612 1.59 -8.63 -26.98
CA GLY A 612 1.75 -9.18 -28.31
C GLY A 612 1.05 -8.36 -29.40
N ASP A 613 0.83 -7.07 -29.20
CA ASP A 613 0.22 -6.23 -30.23
C ASP A 613 1.20 -6.01 -31.40
N GLY A 614 0.67 -5.89 -32.61
CA GLY A 614 1.43 -5.81 -33.85
C GLY A 614 2.15 -7.10 -34.26
N ILE A 615 2.67 -7.10 -35.49
CA ILE A 615 3.41 -8.22 -36.09
C ILE A 615 4.89 -7.84 -36.25
N THR A 616 5.79 -8.79 -36.02
CA THR A 616 7.24 -8.64 -36.22
C THR A 616 7.83 -9.89 -36.86
N SER A 617 8.93 -9.71 -37.58
CA SER A 617 9.77 -10.80 -38.11
C SER A 617 10.83 -11.28 -37.11
N ASP A 618 11.06 -10.54 -36.02
CA ASP A 618 12.01 -10.90 -34.96
C ASP A 618 11.29 -11.60 -33.80
N PRO A 619 11.57 -12.89 -33.51
CA PRO A 619 11.01 -13.61 -32.37
C PRO A 619 11.31 -12.98 -31.01
N LEU A 620 12.36 -12.15 -30.91
CA LEU A 620 12.71 -11.41 -29.69
C LEU A 620 12.03 -10.04 -29.63
N GLY A 621 11.41 -9.60 -30.71
CA GLY A 621 10.84 -8.25 -30.83
C GLY A 621 9.43 -8.12 -30.24
N ASN A 622 8.77 -9.23 -29.86
CA ASN A 622 7.44 -9.18 -29.26
C ASN A 622 7.23 -10.35 -28.28
N GLY A 623 6.83 -10.07 -27.04
CA GLY A 623 6.58 -11.10 -26.02
C GLY A 623 7.44 -11.00 -24.75
N TYR A 624 7.58 -12.09 -24.00
CA TYR A 624 8.21 -12.10 -22.68
C TYR A 624 7.64 -11.04 -21.74
N VAL A 625 6.31 -11.04 -21.60
CA VAL A 625 5.58 -10.18 -20.66
C VAL A 625 4.83 -11.04 -19.65
N ASN A 626 5.04 -10.80 -18.37
CA ASN A 626 4.29 -11.43 -17.29
C ASN A 626 3.22 -10.48 -16.77
N VAL A 627 1.95 -10.87 -16.93
CA VAL A 627 0.77 -10.09 -16.50
C VAL A 627 0.08 -10.83 -15.36
N TYR A 628 0.10 -10.29 -14.13
CA TYR A 628 -0.46 -11.02 -12.99
C TYR A 628 -1.04 -10.18 -11.86
N ASN A 629 -1.95 -10.77 -11.08
CA ASN A 629 -2.60 -10.12 -9.94
C ASN A 629 -3.30 -8.77 -10.25
N ASN A 630 -3.63 -8.51 -11.51
CA ASN A 630 -4.36 -7.30 -11.90
C ASN A 630 -5.87 -7.49 -11.73
N GLN A 631 -6.57 -6.40 -11.46
CA GLN A 631 -8.02 -6.28 -11.53
C GLN A 631 -8.38 -5.45 -12.77
N VAL A 632 -9.03 -6.06 -13.76
CA VAL A 632 -9.50 -5.38 -14.97
C VAL A 632 -11.03 -5.46 -15.01
N VAL A 633 -11.69 -4.31 -14.97
CA VAL A 633 -13.11 -4.20 -14.67
C VAL A 633 -13.81 -3.30 -15.68
N SER A 634 -14.98 -3.71 -16.16
CA SER A 634 -15.88 -2.87 -16.98
C SER A 634 -15.22 -2.29 -18.26
N THR A 635 -14.18 -2.93 -18.79
CA THR A 635 -13.69 -2.62 -20.14
C THR A 635 -14.65 -3.22 -21.19
N THR A 636 -14.58 -2.76 -22.44
CA THR A 636 -15.62 -3.06 -23.43
C THR A 636 -15.27 -4.18 -24.40
N ASN A 637 -14.24 -4.07 -25.25
CA ASN A 637 -13.95 -5.13 -26.22
C ASN A 637 -13.34 -6.35 -25.51
N TYR A 638 -12.35 -6.13 -24.66
CA TYR A 638 -11.76 -7.19 -23.86
C TYR A 638 -11.14 -6.69 -22.56
N GLY A 639 -10.85 -7.63 -21.65
CA GLY A 639 -10.10 -7.38 -20.43
C GLY A 639 -8.60 -7.63 -20.60
N LEU A 640 -8.20 -8.87 -20.91
CA LEU A 640 -6.79 -9.25 -21.10
C LEU A 640 -6.58 -10.01 -22.40
N ALA A 641 -5.53 -9.69 -23.14
CA ALA A 641 -5.29 -10.25 -24.46
C ALA A 641 -3.84 -10.64 -24.68
N ILE A 642 -3.61 -11.84 -25.24
CA ILE A 642 -2.38 -12.21 -25.95
C ILE A 642 -2.73 -12.28 -27.44
N ALA A 643 -2.32 -11.27 -28.20
CA ALA A 643 -2.58 -11.15 -29.63
C ALA A 643 -1.40 -11.58 -30.53
N GLY A 644 -0.23 -11.82 -29.92
CA GLY A 644 1.03 -11.99 -30.63
C GLY A 644 2.18 -12.35 -29.67
N GLY A 645 3.39 -12.46 -30.22
CA GLY A 645 4.63 -12.59 -29.45
C GLY A 645 4.88 -13.98 -28.84
N ILE A 646 6.04 -14.13 -28.22
CA ILE A 646 6.52 -15.40 -27.66
C ILE A 646 6.68 -15.33 -26.14
N GLY A 647 6.28 -16.39 -25.44
CA GLY A 647 6.68 -16.61 -24.04
C GLY A 647 6.03 -15.69 -23.01
N SER A 648 4.94 -15.00 -23.36
CA SER A 648 4.19 -14.17 -22.42
C SER A 648 3.35 -15.04 -21.49
N LYS A 649 3.19 -14.61 -20.23
CA LYS A 649 2.46 -15.35 -19.19
C LYS A 649 1.42 -14.44 -18.54
N VAL A 650 0.15 -14.83 -18.59
CA VAL A 650 -0.96 -14.10 -17.98
C VAL A 650 -1.58 -14.98 -16.88
N TYR A 651 -1.47 -14.61 -15.61
CA TYR A 651 -1.92 -15.47 -14.51
C TYR A 651 -2.41 -14.75 -13.26
N ASN A 652 -3.30 -15.39 -12.48
CA ASN A 652 -3.83 -14.87 -11.22
C ASN A 652 -4.50 -13.49 -11.35
N ASN A 653 -4.99 -13.12 -12.53
CA ASN A 653 -5.73 -11.88 -12.73
C ASN A 653 -7.21 -12.09 -12.48
N ARG A 654 -7.92 -10.99 -12.19
CA ARG A 654 -9.38 -10.92 -12.11
C ARG A 654 -9.90 -10.01 -13.21
N VAL A 655 -10.74 -10.54 -14.09
CA VAL A 655 -11.27 -9.84 -15.27
C VAL A 655 -12.79 -9.88 -15.27
N LEU A 656 -13.45 -8.75 -15.06
CA LEU A 656 -14.88 -8.72 -14.82
C LEU A 656 -15.60 -7.66 -15.66
N SER A 657 -16.73 -8.02 -16.25
CA SER A 657 -17.68 -7.09 -16.85
C SER A 657 -19.09 -7.66 -16.75
N SER A 658 -20.02 -6.83 -16.28
CA SER A 658 -21.47 -7.02 -16.32
C SER A 658 -22.06 -6.64 -17.68
N GLY A 659 -21.26 -6.01 -18.54
CA GLY A 659 -21.72 -5.48 -19.82
C GLY A 659 -22.74 -4.36 -19.70
N LEU A 660 -22.81 -3.71 -18.53
CA LEU A 660 -23.72 -2.60 -18.24
C LEU A 660 -22.93 -1.34 -17.90
N LEU A 661 -23.48 -0.19 -18.29
CA LEU A 661 -23.08 1.11 -17.77
C LEU A 661 -23.63 1.30 -16.35
N PRO A 662 -23.12 2.30 -15.59
CA PRO A 662 -23.59 2.56 -14.21
C PRO A 662 -25.10 2.81 -14.08
N ASP A 663 -25.75 3.28 -15.14
CA ASP A 663 -27.21 3.50 -15.19
C ASP A 663 -28.01 2.25 -15.61
N GLY A 664 -27.35 1.12 -15.83
CA GLY A 664 -27.95 -0.14 -16.30
C GLY A 664 -28.10 -0.24 -17.81
N THR A 665 -27.65 0.76 -18.58
CA THR A 665 -27.65 0.69 -20.05
C THR A 665 -26.69 -0.39 -20.53
N LYS A 666 -27.08 -1.19 -21.52
CA LYS A 666 -26.24 -2.25 -22.08
C LYS A 666 -25.11 -1.68 -22.93
N ILE A 667 -23.93 -2.25 -22.77
CA ILE A 667 -22.75 -1.94 -23.56
C ILE A 667 -22.73 -2.85 -24.79
N ASN A 668 -23.07 -2.31 -25.96
CA ASN A 668 -23.20 -3.10 -27.19
C ASN A 668 -21.85 -3.58 -27.76
N ALA A 669 -20.75 -2.90 -27.44
CA ALA A 669 -19.42 -3.28 -27.92
C ALA A 669 -18.75 -4.37 -27.05
N GLN A 670 -19.47 -4.99 -26.11
CA GLN A 670 -18.98 -6.12 -25.33
C GLN A 670 -18.59 -7.31 -26.22
N ASN A 671 -17.36 -7.79 -26.06
CA ASN A 671 -16.88 -8.94 -26.82
C ASN A 671 -16.43 -10.10 -25.93
N VAL A 672 -15.23 -10.10 -25.34
CA VAL A 672 -14.69 -11.27 -24.62
C VAL A 672 -13.85 -10.88 -23.41
N GLY A 673 -13.92 -11.63 -22.29
CA GLY A 673 -13.13 -11.29 -21.10
C GLY A 673 -11.63 -11.41 -21.34
N MET A 674 -11.17 -12.59 -21.77
CA MET A 674 -9.76 -12.82 -22.05
C MET A 674 -9.55 -13.60 -23.34
N TYR A 675 -8.45 -13.36 -24.06
CA TYR A 675 -8.14 -14.19 -25.23
C TYR A 675 -6.67 -14.49 -25.45
N VAL A 676 -6.43 -15.61 -26.13
CA VAL A 676 -5.15 -15.99 -26.73
C VAL A 676 -5.43 -16.30 -28.20
N TRP A 677 -5.06 -15.38 -29.08
CA TRP A 677 -5.44 -15.45 -30.49
C TRP A 677 -4.32 -14.93 -31.39
N ASP A 678 -3.79 -15.80 -32.24
CA ASP A 678 -2.81 -15.46 -33.28
C ASP A 678 -3.52 -14.85 -34.49
N MET A 679 -4.10 -13.66 -34.28
CA MET A 679 -4.91 -12.96 -35.28
C MET A 679 -4.12 -12.66 -36.57
N SER A 680 -2.82 -12.45 -36.42
CA SER A 680 -1.92 -12.08 -37.51
C SER A 680 -1.32 -13.27 -38.27
N GLY A 681 -1.52 -14.50 -37.77
CA GLY A 681 -0.88 -15.71 -38.31
C GLY A 681 0.64 -15.74 -38.09
N ALA A 682 1.13 -15.07 -37.05
CA ALA A 682 2.54 -14.99 -36.68
C ALA A 682 3.16 -16.36 -36.34
N ALA A 683 2.32 -17.34 -35.96
CA ALA A 683 2.76 -18.72 -35.75
C ALA A 683 3.34 -19.36 -37.02
N LYS A 684 2.88 -18.93 -38.20
CA LYS A 684 3.27 -19.48 -39.52
C LYS A 684 4.49 -18.79 -40.14
N LEU A 685 5.01 -17.75 -39.50
CA LEU A 685 6.21 -17.06 -39.97
C LEU A 685 7.46 -17.95 -39.84
N THR A 686 8.52 -17.58 -40.55
CA THR A 686 9.82 -18.26 -40.47
C THR A 686 10.93 -17.22 -40.19
N PRO A 687 11.46 -17.15 -38.96
CA PRO A 687 11.04 -17.90 -37.77
C PRO A 687 9.64 -17.49 -37.26
N SER A 688 8.99 -18.39 -36.53
CA SER A 688 7.69 -18.12 -35.90
C SER A 688 7.82 -17.01 -34.84
N THR A 689 6.87 -16.09 -34.78
CA THR A 689 6.83 -15.01 -33.77
C THR A 689 5.60 -15.09 -32.86
N PHE A 690 4.96 -16.26 -32.80
CA PHE A 690 3.91 -16.61 -31.85
C PHE A 690 4.13 -18.01 -31.27
N GLY A 691 4.18 -18.12 -29.95
CA GLY A 691 4.28 -19.43 -29.29
C GLY A 691 4.69 -19.37 -27.83
N ALA A 692 4.59 -20.50 -27.13
CA ALA A 692 4.94 -20.65 -25.72
C ALA A 692 4.21 -19.66 -24.78
N ASN A 693 3.07 -19.14 -25.21
CA ASN A 693 2.25 -18.21 -24.43
C ASN A 693 1.38 -18.97 -23.43
N VAL A 694 1.28 -18.43 -22.21
CA VAL A 694 0.54 -19.05 -21.11
C VAL A 694 -0.56 -18.12 -20.60
N MET A 695 -1.77 -18.63 -20.42
CA MET A 695 -2.86 -17.92 -19.74
C MET A 695 -3.52 -18.82 -18.71
N GLN A 696 -3.13 -18.73 -17.44
CA GLN A 696 -3.50 -19.73 -16.42
C GLN A 696 -3.97 -19.14 -15.10
N ASN A 697 -4.81 -19.87 -14.36
CA ASN A 697 -5.24 -19.50 -13.00
C ASN A 697 -5.86 -18.09 -12.88
N ASN A 698 -6.44 -17.57 -13.97
CA ASN A 698 -7.16 -16.31 -13.95
C ASN A 698 -8.62 -16.55 -13.57
N VAL A 699 -9.28 -15.54 -13.01
CA VAL A 699 -10.72 -15.52 -12.79
C VAL A 699 -11.34 -14.55 -13.78
N SER A 700 -12.34 -15.01 -14.55
CA SER A 700 -13.04 -14.16 -15.50
C SER A 700 -14.54 -14.32 -15.43
N GLY A 701 -15.27 -13.22 -15.47
CA GLY A 701 -16.72 -13.20 -15.65
C GLY A 701 -17.08 -12.07 -16.57
N TRP A 702 -17.63 -12.37 -17.74
CA TRP A 702 -17.78 -11.39 -18.80
C TRP A 702 -19.14 -11.49 -19.48
N VAL A 703 -20.07 -10.63 -19.09
CA VAL A 703 -21.45 -10.70 -19.57
C VAL A 703 -21.56 -9.97 -20.90
N LYS A 704 -21.96 -10.72 -21.93
CA LYS A 704 -22.34 -10.18 -23.23
C LYS A 704 -23.86 -10.22 -23.37
N TRP A 705 -24.43 -9.10 -23.79
CA TRP A 705 -25.87 -8.95 -23.99
C TRP A 705 -26.25 -9.16 -25.46
N ASN A 706 -27.26 -9.99 -25.69
CA ASN A 706 -27.88 -10.16 -27.00
C ASN A 706 -28.92 -9.06 -27.25
N THR A 707 -29.28 -8.86 -28.51
CA THR A 707 -30.29 -7.87 -28.94
C THR A 707 -31.69 -8.19 -28.42
N ASP A 708 -32.01 -9.47 -28.20
CA ASP A 708 -33.26 -9.93 -27.58
C ASP A 708 -33.32 -9.70 -26.06
N GLY A 709 -32.22 -9.21 -25.48
CA GLY A 709 -32.09 -8.88 -24.08
C GLY A 709 -31.62 -10.01 -23.17
N THR A 710 -31.42 -11.22 -23.70
CA THR A 710 -30.71 -12.29 -23.00
C THR A 710 -29.23 -11.97 -22.86
N SER A 711 -28.52 -12.70 -22.00
CA SER A 711 -27.08 -12.57 -21.84
C SER A 711 -26.42 -13.91 -21.59
N PHE A 712 -25.11 -13.96 -21.83
CA PHE A 712 -24.28 -15.10 -21.54
C PHE A 712 -22.90 -14.65 -21.08
N ASN A 713 -22.19 -15.56 -20.39
CA ASN A 713 -20.84 -15.30 -19.92
C ASN A 713 -19.82 -15.70 -20.99
N ASN A 714 -19.18 -14.71 -21.63
CA ASN A 714 -18.11 -14.87 -22.60
C ASN A 714 -16.72 -14.65 -21.96
N ALA A 715 -16.45 -15.40 -20.89
CA ALA A 715 -15.27 -15.21 -20.04
C ALA A 715 -13.93 -15.25 -20.80
N TRP A 716 -13.84 -16.08 -21.84
CA TRP A 716 -12.64 -16.18 -22.65
C TRP A 716 -12.83 -16.81 -24.03
N TRP A 717 -11.85 -16.59 -24.90
CA TRP A 717 -11.71 -17.26 -26.19
C TRP A 717 -10.23 -17.51 -26.51
N MET A 718 -9.78 -18.77 -26.53
CA MET A 718 -8.36 -19.11 -26.59
C MET A 718 -8.05 -20.16 -27.67
N PRO A 719 -8.41 -19.93 -28.94
CA PRO A 719 -8.29 -20.92 -30.02
C PRO A 719 -6.83 -21.33 -30.31
N ASP A 720 -5.88 -20.41 -30.13
CA ASP A 720 -4.46 -20.63 -30.43
C ASP A 720 -3.65 -20.97 -29.19
N CYS A 721 -4.33 -21.39 -28.12
CA CYS A 721 -3.66 -21.96 -26.99
C CYS A 721 -2.96 -23.27 -27.37
N GLY A 722 -1.73 -23.48 -26.90
CA GLY A 722 -0.93 -24.66 -27.21
C GLY A 722 0.11 -24.47 -28.31
N ILE A 723 -0.01 -23.43 -29.15
CA ILE A 723 0.99 -23.14 -30.18
C ILE A 723 2.36 -22.91 -29.53
N GLY A 724 3.39 -23.55 -30.09
CA GLY A 724 4.76 -23.45 -29.58
C GLY A 724 4.92 -23.92 -28.13
N GLY A 725 4.05 -24.81 -27.64
CA GLY A 725 4.10 -25.31 -26.25
C GLY A 725 3.41 -24.40 -25.23
N GLY A 726 2.53 -23.50 -25.67
CA GLY A 726 1.71 -22.68 -24.78
C GLY A 726 0.70 -23.48 -23.95
N SER A 727 0.07 -22.86 -22.95
CA SER A 727 -0.91 -23.52 -22.08
C SER A 727 -1.93 -22.56 -21.50
N CYS A 728 -3.20 -22.98 -21.40
CA CYS A 728 -4.27 -22.15 -20.85
C CYS A 728 -5.16 -22.96 -19.92
N THR A 729 -4.70 -23.17 -18.69
CA THR A 729 -5.32 -24.09 -17.73
C THR A 729 -5.61 -23.41 -16.39
N GLY A 730 -6.49 -24.02 -15.58
CA GLY A 730 -6.81 -23.51 -14.24
C GLY A 730 -7.58 -22.18 -14.21
N ASN A 731 -7.94 -21.60 -15.37
CA ASN A 731 -8.80 -20.42 -15.41
C ASN A 731 -10.21 -20.77 -14.90
N THR A 732 -10.79 -19.88 -14.10
CA THR A 732 -12.09 -20.06 -13.46
C THR A 732 -13.09 -19.06 -14.02
N VAL A 733 -14.27 -19.55 -14.42
CA VAL A 733 -15.40 -18.67 -14.78
C VAL A 733 -16.14 -18.27 -13.51
N LEU A 734 -16.21 -16.97 -13.24
CA LEU A 734 -17.06 -16.43 -12.17
C LEU A 734 -18.52 -16.42 -12.65
N GLY A 735 -19.47 -16.67 -11.73
CA GLY A 735 -20.91 -16.81 -12.03
C GLY A 735 -21.59 -15.50 -12.47
N ALA A 736 -22.72 -15.16 -11.86
CA ALA A 736 -23.46 -13.94 -12.22
C ALA A 736 -22.62 -12.69 -11.92
N ILE A 737 -22.40 -11.84 -12.93
CA ILE A 737 -21.66 -10.58 -12.80
C ILE A 737 -22.64 -9.43 -12.87
N THR A 738 -22.58 -8.56 -11.87
CA THR A 738 -23.42 -7.38 -11.74
C THR A 738 -22.55 -6.13 -11.56
N LEU A 739 -23.14 -4.95 -11.66
CA LEU A 739 -22.47 -3.69 -11.31
C LEU A 739 -21.93 -3.69 -9.86
N SER A 740 -22.59 -4.40 -8.95
CA SER A 740 -22.10 -4.62 -7.57
C SER A 740 -20.83 -5.47 -7.57
N THR A 741 -20.80 -6.54 -8.35
CA THR A 741 -19.61 -7.41 -8.50
C THR A 741 -18.43 -6.60 -9.04
N GLU A 742 -18.64 -5.76 -10.05
CA GLU A 742 -17.60 -4.85 -10.57
C GLU A 742 -17.09 -3.89 -9.50
N SER A 743 -18.00 -3.27 -8.73
CA SER A 743 -17.65 -2.31 -7.68
C SER A 743 -16.84 -2.96 -6.54
N GLN A 744 -17.10 -4.23 -6.23
CA GLN A 744 -16.36 -4.99 -5.21
C GLN A 744 -14.90 -5.27 -5.60
N GLU A 745 -14.58 -5.32 -6.90
CA GLU A 745 -13.19 -5.49 -7.34
C GLU A 745 -12.31 -4.30 -6.95
N PHE A 746 -12.86 -3.08 -6.94
CA PHE A 746 -12.14 -1.90 -6.46
C PHE A 746 -11.82 -2.02 -4.97
N GLN A 747 -12.80 -2.43 -4.16
CA GLN A 747 -12.60 -2.64 -2.71
C GLN A 747 -11.57 -3.74 -2.44
N THR A 748 -11.62 -4.83 -3.21
CA THR A 748 -10.65 -5.92 -3.13
C THR A 748 -9.24 -5.42 -3.45
N TRP A 749 -9.09 -4.60 -4.49
CA TRP A 749 -7.82 -4.00 -4.84
C TRP A 749 -7.33 -2.99 -3.78
N GLN A 750 -8.21 -2.18 -3.20
CA GLN A 750 -7.87 -1.30 -2.07
C GLN A 750 -7.40 -2.11 -0.85
N GLY A 751 -8.03 -3.25 -0.56
CA GLY A 751 -7.56 -4.19 0.44
C GLY A 751 -6.17 -4.73 0.14
N LYS A 752 -5.86 -5.00 -1.15
CA LYS A 752 -4.53 -5.40 -1.59
C LYS A 752 -3.48 -4.29 -1.38
N LEU A 753 -3.83 -3.03 -1.69
CA LEU A 753 -2.98 -1.88 -1.40
C LEU A 753 -2.65 -1.78 0.08
N ALA A 754 -3.69 -1.82 0.93
CA ALA A 754 -3.54 -1.74 2.38
C ALA A 754 -2.66 -2.87 2.94
N SER A 755 -2.90 -4.11 2.49
CA SER A 755 -2.14 -5.29 2.93
C SER A 755 -0.65 -5.24 2.54
N ASN A 756 -0.33 -4.51 1.47
CA ASN A 756 1.04 -4.35 0.98
C ASN A 756 1.66 -2.99 1.34
N ASN A 757 0.98 -2.17 2.16
CA ASN A 757 1.39 -0.81 2.53
C ASN A 757 1.72 0.06 1.29
N VAL A 758 0.89 -0.06 0.25
CA VAL A 758 1.05 0.68 -1.00
C VAL A 758 0.10 1.88 -0.99
N LYS A 759 0.65 3.08 -1.12
CA LYS A 759 -0.11 4.30 -1.45
C LYS A 759 -0.02 4.57 -2.95
N VAL A 760 -1.12 4.97 -3.57
CA VAL A 760 -1.22 5.27 -5.01
C VAL A 760 -1.53 6.75 -5.20
N GLY A 761 -0.81 7.38 -6.12
CA GLY A 761 -0.86 8.82 -6.40
C GLY A 761 -0.08 9.66 -5.38
N PRO A 762 -0.05 11.00 -5.60
CA PRO A 762 0.69 11.95 -4.75
C PRO A 762 0.23 11.97 -3.28
#